data_AF-A0A951WWN8-F1
#
_entry.id   AF-A0A951WWN8-F1
#
_cell.length_a   1.000
_cell.length_b   1.000
_cell.length_c   1.000
_cell.angle_alpha   90.00
_cell.angle_beta   90.00
_cell.angle_gamma   90.00
#
_symmetry.space_group_name_H-M   'P 1'
#
loop_
_entity.id
_entity.type
_entity.pdbx_description
1 polymer ?
#
loop_
_entity_poly.entity_id
_entity_poly.type
_entity_poly.pdbx_seq_one_letter_code
_entity_poly.pdbx_strand_id
1 'polypeptide(L)'
;MLPKWPVIIIVTAAIVLAAACTTEVSEPPPAGPRGEMGPQGVPGPQGPPGPAGPVGPEGPFGPPGPQGPPGKSFVALGDGLVMQITGATFGDDGNPVVSLTMTDARGLPLPAEILEGYGFTIAQVMTDTETNLSRYSSLLVRTVDGEPYTVDEQTTTPALANATQAFADSGGTWQDEGDGRFTYTFANALTGELDPTLTTVIGLYAYRDGRRYVSNALYTFVPAGGDPLVTREVVATESCNNCHNPLAFHGGTRREAVLCATCHTDQTIDPETGNTLDFRVLIHKIHEGEALPSVQAGLPYRIIGFRQSVHDYSTVAFPQDTRNCTTCHAGSTDADNFKTKPQIAACTACHDNVNLELGENHPGNRPRADNTCVECHEPDGKEFDDTVTGSHTVPEKSTQLEGVNFEIISVDGVRASSAPIVTFKITNNAGEAIAPDDMEYLAATLAGPTSDYVDRTTEVIFVAGSELSPALRELDSATYRYEFSRTLPADASGTYAVSLEGYTTEKLSRVREPVRVAGFNPVVYAAAGGGDAETRRQVVGLEQCSSCHDQLAAHGGVRQNVEYCVLCHNPTATDEAVRPPDAMPPTSVTFDVLIHSIHLGDDRTVKPYIVYGFEGSVNDFTDLRFPGNLADCTSCHVADTYWLPLAEEVQPVVITQEGRPISTIMPEQAACAACHDSRAVAGHAELQTTDSGIETCEVCHGAGSEFSLDAVHQLSP
;
A
#
# COMPACT_ATOMS: atom_id res chain seq x y z
N MET A 1 38.69 15.42 -48.17
CA MET A 1 38.37 16.70 -48.83
C MET A 1 37.84 17.67 -47.76
N LEU A 2 38.01 18.97 -47.95
CA LEU A 2 37.58 20.09 -47.08
C LEU A 2 37.15 21.27 -47.98
N PRO A 3 36.55 22.37 -47.47
CA PRO A 3 35.97 22.64 -46.15
C PRO A 3 34.39 22.68 -46.27
N LYS A 4 33.50 23.47 -45.62
CA LYS A 4 33.52 24.73 -44.83
C LYS A 4 32.36 24.86 -43.81
N TRP A 5 32.66 25.56 -42.72
CA TRP A 5 31.82 26.55 -41.99
C TRP A 5 32.32 27.98 -42.38
N PRO A 6 31.74 29.17 -41.99
CA PRO A 6 30.94 29.61 -40.81
C PRO A 6 29.52 30.08 -41.22
N VAL A 7 28.70 30.95 -40.60
CA VAL A 7 28.77 32.17 -39.71
C VAL A 7 27.38 32.26 -38.99
N ILE A 8 27.11 32.47 -37.68
CA ILE A 8 27.72 33.03 -36.43
C ILE A 8 27.70 34.58 -36.28
N ILE A 9 27.21 35.10 -35.13
CA ILE A 9 27.20 36.52 -34.64
C ILE A 9 26.04 37.42 -35.16
N ILE A 10 25.39 38.33 -34.40
CA ILE A 10 24.95 38.43 -32.98
C ILE A 10 24.22 39.79 -32.77
N VAL A 11 23.21 39.85 -31.88
CA VAL A 11 22.66 41.02 -31.11
C VAL A 11 22.53 42.41 -31.77
N THR A 12 21.33 43.02 -31.65
CA THR A 12 21.20 44.44 -31.24
C THR A 12 19.79 44.78 -30.69
N ALA A 13 19.72 45.62 -29.64
CA ALA A 13 18.57 46.39 -29.09
C ALA A 13 17.20 45.67 -28.87
N ALA A 14 16.57 45.59 -27.68
CA ALA A 14 16.61 46.34 -26.40
C ALA A 14 15.97 47.76 -26.39
N ILE A 15 15.48 48.16 -25.20
CA ILE A 15 14.85 49.46 -24.84
C ILE A 15 13.38 49.57 -25.35
N VAL A 16 12.33 49.38 -24.54
CA VAL A 16 11.84 50.09 -23.31
C VAL A 16 11.19 51.46 -23.61
N LEU A 17 9.87 51.54 -23.36
CA LEU A 17 9.02 52.64 -22.84
C LEU A 17 7.55 52.20 -23.15
N ALA A 18 6.59 52.07 -22.23
CA ALA A 18 6.12 52.86 -21.09
C ALA A 18 5.02 53.89 -21.44
N ALA A 19 3.92 53.79 -20.69
CA ALA A 19 2.86 54.79 -20.42
C ALA A 19 2.13 55.48 -21.58
N ALA A 20 0.82 55.23 -21.67
CA ALA A 20 -0.17 56.29 -21.79
C ALA A 20 -1.48 55.87 -21.08
N CYS A 21 -1.94 56.67 -20.13
CA CYS A 21 -3.27 56.59 -19.54
C CYS A 21 -3.96 57.94 -19.70
N THR A 22 -5.05 57.98 -20.45
CA THR A 22 -6.11 59.01 -20.42
C THR A 22 -7.42 58.27 -20.77
N THR A 23 -8.59 58.43 -20.15
CA THR A 23 -9.30 59.65 -19.68
C THR A 23 -9.62 60.58 -20.89
N GLU A 24 -10.74 61.33 -20.97
CA GLU A 24 -11.84 61.58 -20.03
C GLU A 24 -13.02 62.27 -20.75
N VAL A 25 -14.26 62.22 -20.17
CA VAL A 25 -15.24 63.33 -20.09
C VAL A 25 -15.87 63.88 -21.43
N SER A 26 -17.04 64.56 -21.46
CA SER A 26 -17.81 65.25 -20.42
C SER A 26 -19.34 65.02 -20.41
N GLU A 27 -19.89 65.06 -19.19
CA GLU A 27 -21.26 65.47 -18.83
C GLU A 27 -21.33 67.05 -18.81
N PRO A 28 -22.01 67.77 -17.89
CA PRO A 28 -23.43 67.85 -17.46
C PRO A 28 -23.97 69.30 -17.75
N PRO A 29 -24.47 70.15 -16.81
CA PRO A 29 -25.51 70.07 -15.75
C PRO A 29 -26.62 71.17 -16.00
N PRO A 30 -27.25 71.86 -15.01
CA PRO A 30 -27.82 71.52 -13.68
C PRO A 30 -29.34 71.85 -13.56
N ALA A 31 -30.02 71.50 -12.45
CA ALA A 31 -31.01 72.38 -11.76
C ALA A 31 -31.60 71.83 -10.44
N GLY A 32 -31.93 72.76 -9.52
CA GLY A 32 -32.78 72.65 -8.31
C GLY A 32 -32.75 74.00 -7.56
N PRO A 33 -33.31 74.19 -6.35
CA PRO A 33 -34.41 73.49 -5.63
C PRO A 33 -35.52 74.48 -5.15
N ARG A 34 -36.64 74.01 -4.55
CA ARG A 34 -37.47 74.81 -3.60
C ARG A 34 -38.39 73.95 -2.70
N GLY A 35 -38.78 74.49 -1.53
CA GLY A 35 -39.57 73.82 -0.47
C GLY A 35 -40.94 74.43 -0.10
N GLU A 36 -41.28 74.38 1.20
CA GLU A 36 -42.61 74.13 1.80
C GLU A 36 -43.65 75.29 1.93
N MET A 37 -44.86 74.92 2.44
CA MET A 37 -46.07 75.70 2.88
C MET A 37 -47.33 75.44 2.01
N GLY A 38 -48.57 75.29 2.51
CA GLY A 38 -49.12 75.31 3.89
C GLY A 38 -50.62 74.85 3.96
N PRO A 39 -51.29 74.86 5.14
CA PRO A 39 -52.56 74.14 5.39
C PRO A 39 -53.86 75.00 5.39
N GLN A 40 -55.02 74.32 5.65
CA GLN A 40 -56.40 74.81 5.90
C GLN A 40 -57.30 75.02 4.65
N GLY A 41 -58.59 74.63 4.60
CA GLY A 41 -59.48 73.96 5.58
C GLY A 41 -60.76 73.35 4.94
N VAL A 42 -61.68 72.78 5.74
CA VAL A 42 -62.73 71.84 5.27
C VAL A 42 -64.12 72.44 4.89
N PRO A 43 -64.74 71.97 3.80
CA PRO A 43 -66.21 72.02 3.56
C PRO A 43 -66.96 70.74 3.98
N GLY A 44 -68.30 70.79 3.97
CA GLY A 44 -69.21 69.83 4.63
C GLY A 44 -69.60 68.53 3.89
N PRO A 45 -70.43 67.68 4.53
CA PRO A 45 -70.59 66.25 4.18
C PRO A 45 -71.65 65.94 3.10
N GLN A 46 -71.48 64.79 2.44
CA GLN A 46 -72.52 64.12 1.66
C GLN A 46 -73.36 63.20 2.56
N GLY A 47 -74.69 63.14 2.33
CA GLY A 47 -75.62 62.33 3.12
C GLY A 47 -75.44 60.81 2.94
N PRO A 48 -75.90 60.00 3.91
CA PRO A 48 -75.61 58.57 3.95
C PRO A 48 -76.34 57.78 2.84
N PRO A 49 -75.64 56.87 2.14
CA PRO A 49 -76.27 55.74 1.47
C PRO A 49 -77.11 54.91 2.47
N GLY A 50 -78.18 54.29 1.99
CA GLY A 50 -79.09 53.50 2.83
C GLY A 50 -78.40 52.28 3.49
N PRO A 51 -78.95 51.77 4.61
CA PRO A 51 -78.37 50.63 5.31
C PRO A 51 -78.30 49.40 4.39
N ALA A 52 -77.14 48.76 4.36
CA ALA A 52 -76.99 47.45 3.73
C ALA A 52 -77.90 46.42 4.42
N GLY A 53 -78.42 45.46 3.64
CA GLY A 53 -79.21 44.37 4.19
C GLY A 53 -78.41 43.52 5.19
N PRO A 54 -79.08 42.82 6.13
CA PRO A 54 -78.40 41.98 7.10
C PRO A 54 -77.54 40.93 6.39
N VAL A 55 -76.29 40.78 6.85
CA VAL A 55 -75.33 39.81 6.32
C VAL A 55 -75.93 38.41 6.47
N GLY A 56 -75.93 37.63 5.37
CA GLY A 56 -76.35 36.23 5.41
C GLY A 56 -75.46 35.42 6.35
N PRO A 57 -75.97 34.34 6.98
CA PRO A 57 -75.16 33.54 7.90
C PRO A 57 -73.89 33.04 7.22
N GLU A 58 -72.78 33.07 7.95
CA GLU A 58 -71.48 32.61 7.48
C GLU A 58 -71.58 31.16 7.00
N GLY A 59 -71.04 30.88 5.80
CA GLY A 59 -71.02 29.52 5.27
C GLY A 59 -70.20 28.61 6.19
N PRO A 60 -70.61 27.34 6.40
CA PRO A 60 -69.85 26.43 7.23
C PRO A 60 -68.42 26.29 6.70
N PHE A 61 -67.44 26.33 7.60
CA PHE A 61 -66.03 26.13 7.26
C PHE A 61 -65.87 24.85 6.43
N GLY A 62 -65.11 24.95 5.34
CA GLY A 62 -64.76 23.76 4.56
C GLY A 62 -64.06 22.72 5.44
N PRO A 63 -64.25 21.42 5.18
CA PRO A 63 -63.54 20.40 5.94
C PRO A 63 -62.02 20.64 5.82
N PRO A 64 -61.23 20.39 6.89
CA PRO A 64 -59.78 20.45 6.80
C PRO A 64 -59.28 19.63 5.61
N GLY A 65 -58.31 20.16 4.88
CA GLY A 65 -57.63 19.38 3.84
C GLY A 65 -57.03 18.10 4.44
N PRO A 66 -56.90 17.02 3.65
CA PRO A 66 -56.28 15.80 4.14
C PRO A 66 -54.90 16.12 4.72
N GLN A 67 -54.60 15.55 5.88
CA GLN A 67 -53.29 15.69 6.50
C GLN A 67 -52.23 15.22 5.50
N GLY A 68 -51.21 16.06 5.26
CA GLY A 68 -50.08 15.66 4.42
C GLY A 68 -49.41 14.40 4.97
N PRO A 69 -48.73 13.60 4.13
CA PRO A 69 -48.01 12.43 4.60
C PRO A 69 -47.05 12.82 5.74
N PRO A 70 -46.87 11.97 6.77
CA PRO A 70 -45.93 12.27 7.85
C PRO A 70 -44.57 12.67 7.28
N GLY A 71 -44.03 13.80 7.75
CA GLY A 71 -42.69 14.22 7.34
C GLY A 71 -41.69 13.14 7.72
N LYS A 72 -40.84 12.71 6.77
CA LYS A 72 -39.76 11.74 7.05
C LYS A 72 -38.99 12.22 8.27
N SER A 73 -38.95 11.39 9.31
CA SER A 73 -38.24 11.69 10.56
C SER A 73 -36.76 11.94 10.24
N PHE A 74 -36.23 13.07 10.71
CA PHE A 74 -34.82 13.41 10.52
C PHE A 74 -33.96 12.54 11.46
N VAL A 75 -33.72 11.30 11.04
CA VAL A 75 -32.72 10.42 11.65
C VAL A 75 -31.36 11.01 11.28
N ALA A 76 -30.60 11.46 12.28
CA ALA A 76 -29.19 11.75 12.10
C ALA A 76 -28.48 10.43 11.82
N LEU A 77 -28.23 10.14 10.53
CA LEU A 77 -27.53 8.95 10.10
C LEU A 77 -26.17 8.91 10.78
N GLY A 78 -25.88 7.82 11.50
CA GLY A 78 -24.56 7.63 12.08
C GLY A 78 -23.49 7.30 11.04
N ASP A 79 -22.25 7.31 11.50
CA ASP A 79 -21.09 6.87 10.74
C ASP A 79 -21.06 5.34 10.57
N GLY A 80 -20.38 4.89 9.52
CA GLY A 80 -20.27 3.48 9.19
C GLY A 80 -21.44 2.90 8.40
N LEU A 81 -21.26 1.65 7.98
CA LEU A 81 -22.28 0.80 7.38
C LEU A 81 -21.94 -0.63 7.79
N VAL A 82 -22.83 -1.27 8.53
CA VAL A 82 -22.69 -2.67 8.96
C VAL A 82 -23.90 -3.43 8.43
N MET A 83 -23.67 -4.36 7.51
CA MET A 83 -24.69 -5.24 6.95
C MET A 83 -24.35 -6.69 7.27
N GLN A 84 -25.37 -7.50 7.56
CA GLN A 84 -25.21 -8.94 7.80
C GLN A 84 -26.35 -9.68 7.12
N ILE A 85 -26.02 -10.71 6.32
CA ILE A 85 -27.02 -11.62 5.77
C ILE A 85 -27.41 -12.62 6.87
N THR A 86 -28.71 -12.84 7.04
CA THR A 86 -29.29 -13.64 8.13
C THR A 86 -30.07 -14.86 7.65
N GLY A 87 -30.35 -14.95 6.35
CA GLY A 87 -31.04 -16.07 5.73
C GLY A 87 -31.22 -15.89 4.23
N ALA A 88 -31.54 -16.98 3.53
CA ALA A 88 -31.87 -16.96 2.11
C ALA A 88 -32.91 -18.03 1.78
N THR A 89 -33.77 -17.74 0.80
CA THR A 89 -34.81 -18.63 0.28
C THR A 89 -34.90 -18.47 -1.23
N PHE A 90 -35.42 -19.50 -1.92
CA PHE A 90 -35.60 -19.50 -3.37
C PHE A 90 -37.10 -19.65 -3.67
N GLY A 91 -37.66 -18.74 -4.46
CA GLY A 91 -39.08 -18.76 -4.84
C GLY A 91 -39.40 -19.73 -5.99
N ASP A 92 -40.69 -20.03 -6.16
CA ASP A 92 -41.21 -20.79 -7.32
C ASP A 92 -40.95 -20.08 -8.67
N ASP A 93 -40.57 -18.79 -8.63
CA ASP A 93 -40.19 -17.95 -9.77
C ASP A 93 -38.70 -18.02 -10.13
N GLY A 94 -37.87 -18.65 -9.30
CA GLY A 94 -36.43 -18.85 -9.53
C GLY A 94 -35.53 -17.68 -9.12
N ASN A 95 -36.09 -16.61 -8.54
CA ASN A 95 -35.31 -15.49 -8.01
C ASN A 95 -34.94 -15.75 -6.52
N PRO A 96 -33.66 -15.63 -6.13
CA PRO A 96 -33.29 -15.65 -4.71
C PRO A 96 -33.89 -14.49 -3.93
N VAL A 97 -34.31 -14.77 -2.69
CA VAL A 97 -34.74 -13.78 -1.70
C VAL A 97 -33.84 -13.89 -0.47
N VAL A 98 -33.17 -12.80 -0.12
CA VAL A 98 -32.18 -12.71 0.96
C VAL A 98 -32.75 -11.89 2.12
N SER A 99 -32.63 -12.40 3.34
CA SER A 99 -32.98 -11.69 4.58
C SER A 99 -31.71 -11.14 5.23
N LEU A 100 -31.69 -9.86 5.60
CA LEU A 100 -30.48 -9.21 6.12
C LEU A 100 -30.78 -8.10 7.15
N THR A 101 -29.78 -7.70 7.92
CA THR A 101 -29.81 -6.51 8.80
C THR A 101 -28.85 -5.44 8.31
N MET A 102 -29.16 -4.17 8.57
CA MET A 102 -28.34 -3.02 8.20
C MET A 102 -28.39 -1.89 9.25
N THR A 103 -27.21 -1.51 9.76
CA THR A 103 -27.05 -0.54 10.86
C THR A 103 -25.83 0.37 10.69
N ASP A 104 -25.77 1.45 11.47
CA ASP A 104 -24.56 2.27 11.66
C ASP A 104 -23.52 1.54 12.53
N ALA A 105 -22.33 2.11 12.71
CA ALA A 105 -21.27 1.54 13.54
C ALA A 105 -21.62 1.39 15.04
N ARG A 106 -22.78 1.90 15.49
CA ARG A 106 -23.30 1.84 16.86
C ARG A 106 -24.51 0.90 16.97
N GLY A 107 -24.87 0.19 15.90
CA GLY A 107 -26.02 -0.71 15.85
C GLY A 107 -27.38 -0.02 15.67
N LEU A 108 -27.42 1.27 15.30
CA LEU A 108 -28.68 1.96 15.00
C LEU A 108 -29.16 1.62 13.58
N PRO A 109 -30.44 1.24 13.38
CA PRO A 109 -31.01 0.95 12.06
C PRO A 109 -30.78 2.03 11.01
N LEU A 110 -30.41 1.60 9.80
CA LEU A 110 -30.23 2.47 8.63
C LEU A 110 -31.26 2.13 7.52
N PRO A 111 -31.84 3.12 6.83
CA PRO A 111 -32.79 2.90 5.73
C PRO A 111 -32.06 2.66 4.40
N ALA A 112 -32.61 1.81 3.53
CA ALA A 112 -31.94 1.37 2.30
C ALA A 112 -31.67 2.47 1.26
N GLU A 113 -32.42 3.58 1.27
CA GLU A 113 -32.22 4.67 0.31
C GLU A 113 -30.90 5.47 0.50
N ILE A 114 -30.08 5.14 1.51
CA ILE A 114 -28.75 5.76 1.71
C ILE A 114 -27.63 5.04 0.93
N LEU A 115 -27.90 3.86 0.37
CA LEU A 115 -26.90 3.07 -0.34
C LEU A 115 -26.62 3.69 -1.71
N GLU A 116 -25.38 4.13 -1.92
CA GLU A 116 -24.89 4.67 -3.21
C GLU A 116 -24.64 3.56 -4.23
N GLY A 117 -24.42 2.33 -3.75
CA GLY A 117 -24.37 1.13 -4.56
C GLY A 117 -24.24 -0.12 -3.71
N TYR A 118 -24.70 -1.24 -4.27
CA TYR A 118 -24.63 -2.56 -3.66
C TYR A 118 -24.60 -3.65 -4.75
N GLY A 119 -24.36 -4.89 -4.36
CA GLY A 119 -24.60 -6.05 -5.21
C GLY A 119 -24.44 -7.37 -4.47
N PHE A 120 -25.19 -8.38 -4.90
CA PHE A 120 -25.23 -9.72 -4.32
C PHE A 120 -24.63 -10.75 -5.28
N THR A 121 -23.69 -11.54 -4.79
CA THR A 121 -23.10 -12.70 -5.48
C THR A 121 -23.72 -13.99 -4.95
N ILE A 122 -23.74 -15.05 -5.75
CA ILE A 122 -24.18 -16.37 -5.30
C ILE A 122 -23.43 -17.48 -6.06
N ALA A 123 -22.80 -18.38 -5.30
CA ALA A 123 -21.98 -19.47 -5.83
C ALA A 123 -22.16 -20.75 -5.01
N GLN A 124 -21.88 -21.91 -5.61
CA GLN A 124 -21.83 -23.19 -4.90
C GLN A 124 -20.40 -23.73 -4.83
N VAL A 125 -20.09 -24.46 -3.75
CA VAL A 125 -18.83 -25.19 -3.60
C VAL A 125 -18.97 -26.55 -4.28
N MET A 126 -18.55 -26.62 -5.54
CA MET A 126 -18.50 -27.85 -6.31
C MET A 126 -17.27 -28.66 -5.87
N THR A 127 -17.41 -29.96 -5.67
CA THR A 127 -16.28 -30.88 -5.47
C THR A 127 -16.24 -31.91 -6.60
N ASP A 128 -15.10 -32.03 -7.25
CA ASP A 128 -14.89 -33.02 -8.30
C ASP A 128 -14.68 -34.42 -7.70
N THR A 129 -15.33 -35.43 -8.30
CA THR A 129 -15.38 -36.79 -7.73
C THR A 129 -14.20 -37.70 -8.10
N GLU A 130 -13.37 -37.32 -9.08
CA GLU A 130 -12.20 -38.09 -9.51
C GLU A 130 -10.88 -37.57 -8.89
N THR A 131 -10.86 -36.28 -8.55
CA THR A 131 -9.71 -35.56 -7.98
C THR A 131 -9.90 -35.17 -6.51
N ASN A 132 -11.14 -35.12 -6.02
CA ASN A 132 -11.49 -34.57 -4.70
C ASN A 132 -10.98 -33.12 -4.50
N LEU A 133 -10.94 -32.33 -5.59
CA LEU A 133 -10.69 -30.88 -5.57
C LEU A 133 -12.01 -30.11 -5.44
N SER A 134 -12.05 -29.10 -4.56
CA SER A 134 -13.18 -28.18 -4.45
C SER A 134 -12.95 -26.90 -5.26
N ARG A 135 -14.02 -26.25 -5.72
CA ARG A 135 -14.00 -24.92 -6.34
C ARG A 135 -15.33 -24.19 -6.14
N TYR A 136 -15.30 -22.87 -6.19
CA TYR A 136 -16.52 -22.08 -6.32
C TYR A 136 -17.00 -22.10 -7.78
N SER A 137 -18.30 -22.25 -7.98
CA SER A 137 -18.97 -22.04 -9.27
C SER A 137 -20.10 -21.03 -9.08
N SER A 138 -20.09 -19.94 -9.84
CA SER A 138 -21.10 -18.89 -9.76
C SER A 138 -22.41 -19.34 -10.42
N LEU A 139 -23.53 -19.10 -9.74
CA LEU A 139 -24.87 -19.27 -10.29
C LEU A 139 -25.36 -18.01 -11.03
N LEU A 140 -24.59 -16.93 -11.00
CA LEU A 140 -24.77 -15.71 -11.81
C LEU A 140 -23.56 -15.51 -12.72
N VAL A 141 -23.67 -16.03 -13.93
CA VAL A 141 -22.72 -15.88 -15.04
C VAL A 141 -23.40 -15.33 -16.30
N ARG A 142 -22.63 -14.63 -17.13
CA ARG A 142 -23.07 -14.06 -18.42
C ARG A 142 -21.96 -14.15 -19.47
N THR A 143 -22.34 -14.15 -20.74
CA THR A 143 -21.42 -13.85 -21.84
C THR A 143 -21.05 -12.36 -21.82
N VAL A 144 -19.78 -12.06 -22.06
CA VAL A 144 -19.25 -10.71 -22.28
C VAL A 144 -18.48 -10.73 -23.59
N ASP A 145 -18.89 -9.88 -24.54
CA ASP A 145 -18.19 -9.72 -25.81
C ASP A 145 -16.85 -9.00 -25.60
N GLY A 146 -15.81 -9.43 -26.29
CA GLY A 146 -14.50 -8.78 -26.25
C GLY A 146 -14.46 -7.59 -27.20
N GLU A 147 -13.96 -6.44 -26.72
CA GLU A 147 -13.90 -5.20 -27.48
C GLU A 147 -12.44 -4.74 -27.73
N PRO A 148 -12.16 -3.92 -28.76
CA PRO A 148 -10.83 -3.36 -28.97
C PRO A 148 -10.44 -2.38 -27.85
N TYR A 149 -9.24 -2.58 -27.29
CA TYR A 149 -8.66 -1.76 -26.21
C TYR A 149 -7.37 -1.08 -26.68
N THR A 150 -6.85 -0.11 -25.92
CA THR A 150 -5.62 0.63 -26.28
C THR A 150 -4.56 0.45 -25.22
N VAL A 151 -3.34 0.09 -25.64
CA VAL A 151 -2.13 0.11 -24.81
C VAL A 151 -1.02 0.80 -25.60
N ASP A 152 -0.19 1.62 -24.95
CA ASP A 152 0.98 2.25 -25.58
C ASP A 152 0.64 3.02 -26.89
N GLU A 153 -0.49 3.76 -26.84
CA GLU A 153 -1.16 4.45 -27.96
C GLU A 153 -1.66 3.55 -29.13
N GLN A 154 -1.51 2.22 -29.01
CA GLN A 154 -1.87 1.25 -30.04
C GLN A 154 -3.16 0.49 -29.70
N THR A 155 -4.10 0.46 -30.65
CA THR A 155 -5.34 -0.33 -30.51
C THR A 155 -5.08 -1.81 -30.76
N THR A 156 -5.35 -2.62 -29.74
CA THR A 156 -5.21 -4.08 -29.71
C THR A 156 -6.56 -4.75 -29.97
N THR A 157 -6.54 -5.89 -30.67
CA THR A 157 -7.73 -6.71 -30.90
C THR A 157 -7.89 -7.69 -29.73
N PRO A 158 -9.12 -7.90 -29.19
CA PRO A 158 -9.34 -8.85 -28.11
C PRO A 158 -8.93 -10.28 -28.50
N ALA A 159 -8.37 -11.03 -27.56
CA ALA A 159 -7.93 -12.41 -27.76
C ALA A 159 -9.10 -13.37 -28.04
N LEU A 160 -10.27 -13.10 -27.45
CA LEU A 160 -11.50 -13.87 -27.61
C LEU A 160 -12.63 -12.96 -28.12
N ALA A 161 -13.49 -13.50 -29.00
CA ALA A 161 -14.68 -12.77 -29.47
C ALA A 161 -15.71 -12.54 -28.35
N ASN A 162 -15.78 -13.47 -27.37
CA ASN A 162 -16.47 -13.33 -26.11
C ASN A 162 -15.92 -14.32 -25.08
N ALA A 163 -16.19 -14.06 -23.81
CA ALA A 163 -15.88 -14.91 -22.67
C ALA A 163 -17.10 -15.08 -21.76
N THR A 164 -17.03 -16.04 -20.83
CA THR A 164 -17.96 -16.10 -19.69
C THR A 164 -17.37 -15.32 -18.52
N GLN A 165 -18.21 -14.58 -17.80
CA GLN A 165 -17.86 -13.91 -16.56
C GLN A 165 -18.97 -14.03 -15.52
N ALA A 166 -18.60 -14.24 -14.26
CA ALA A 166 -19.52 -14.07 -13.14
C ALA A 166 -19.94 -12.60 -12.98
N PHE A 167 -21.12 -12.36 -12.41
CA PHE A 167 -21.60 -11.03 -12.05
C PHE A 167 -22.41 -11.04 -10.75
N ALA A 168 -22.63 -9.86 -10.18
CA ALA A 168 -23.47 -9.66 -9.00
C ALA A 168 -24.84 -9.10 -9.38
N ASP A 169 -25.91 -9.62 -8.77
CA ASP A 169 -27.25 -9.05 -8.87
C ASP A 169 -27.31 -7.68 -8.19
N SER A 170 -28.02 -6.74 -8.81
CA SER A 170 -28.31 -5.42 -8.26
C SER A 170 -29.54 -4.84 -8.96
N GLY A 171 -30.25 -3.92 -8.29
CA GLY A 171 -31.49 -3.33 -8.83
C GLY A 171 -32.76 -4.16 -8.56
N GLY A 172 -32.67 -5.28 -7.85
CA GLY A 172 -33.80 -6.02 -7.27
C GLY A 172 -34.60 -5.24 -6.23
N THR A 173 -35.67 -5.85 -5.70
CA THR A 173 -36.63 -5.15 -4.83
C THR A 173 -36.33 -5.34 -3.35
N TRP A 174 -36.20 -4.21 -2.65
CA TRP A 174 -36.06 -4.12 -1.20
C TRP A 174 -37.43 -3.99 -0.51
N GLN A 175 -37.61 -4.71 0.59
CA GLN A 175 -38.73 -4.59 1.52
C GLN A 175 -38.18 -4.38 2.95
N ASP A 176 -38.72 -3.38 3.64
CA ASP A 176 -38.37 -3.01 5.03
C ASP A 176 -39.24 -3.83 6.01
N GLU A 177 -38.59 -4.63 6.85
CA GLU A 177 -39.22 -5.49 7.87
C GLU A 177 -39.17 -4.86 9.27
N GLY A 178 -38.81 -3.58 9.35
CA GLY A 178 -38.65 -2.81 10.58
C GLY A 178 -37.33 -3.10 11.32
N ASP A 179 -36.96 -2.18 12.22
CA ASP A 179 -35.77 -2.25 13.08
C ASP A 179 -34.44 -2.50 12.31
N GLY A 180 -34.35 -2.09 11.04
CA GLY A 180 -33.16 -2.29 10.21
C GLY A 180 -33.02 -3.71 9.63
N ARG A 181 -34.07 -4.54 9.71
CA ARG A 181 -34.19 -5.80 8.97
C ARG A 181 -34.80 -5.53 7.60
N PHE A 182 -34.28 -6.20 6.59
CA PHE A 182 -34.76 -6.11 5.21
C PHE A 182 -34.86 -7.48 4.56
N THR A 183 -35.80 -7.61 3.62
CA THR A 183 -35.73 -8.65 2.59
C THR A 183 -35.36 -8.02 1.24
N TYR A 184 -34.54 -8.73 0.47
CA TYR A 184 -34.11 -8.35 -0.88
C TYR A 184 -34.39 -9.48 -1.86
N THR A 185 -35.28 -9.26 -2.82
CA THR A 185 -35.51 -10.18 -3.95
C THR A 185 -34.62 -9.77 -5.11
N PHE A 186 -33.84 -10.70 -5.64
CA PHE A 186 -32.93 -10.48 -6.77
C PHE A 186 -33.70 -9.97 -8.00
N ALA A 187 -33.05 -9.14 -8.82
CA ALA A 187 -33.60 -8.75 -10.13
C ALA A 187 -33.50 -9.88 -11.15
N ASN A 188 -32.41 -10.65 -11.10
CA ASN A 188 -32.10 -11.72 -12.03
C ASN A 188 -32.42 -13.09 -11.42
N ALA A 189 -33.02 -13.97 -12.23
CA ALA A 189 -33.04 -15.40 -11.94
C ALA A 189 -31.62 -15.98 -12.04
N LEU A 190 -31.39 -17.13 -11.40
CA LEU A 190 -30.13 -17.84 -11.51
C LEU A 190 -29.87 -18.31 -12.96
N THR A 191 -28.62 -18.17 -13.42
CA THR A 191 -28.18 -18.62 -14.75
C THR A 191 -27.49 -19.98 -14.72
N GLY A 192 -26.98 -20.39 -13.56
CA GLY A 192 -26.58 -21.78 -13.26
C GLY A 192 -27.70 -22.57 -12.58
N GLU A 193 -27.64 -23.90 -12.69
CA GLU A 193 -28.54 -24.81 -11.97
C GLU A 193 -28.14 -24.89 -10.49
N LEU A 194 -29.09 -24.69 -9.59
CA LEU A 194 -28.90 -24.78 -8.13
C LEU A 194 -29.11 -26.23 -7.67
N ASP A 195 -28.04 -26.92 -7.27
CA ASP A 195 -28.18 -28.16 -6.51
C ASP A 195 -28.50 -27.81 -5.04
N PRO A 196 -29.68 -28.16 -4.51
CA PRO A 196 -30.06 -27.77 -3.15
C PRO A 196 -29.29 -28.54 -2.06
N THR A 197 -28.50 -29.56 -2.40
CA THR A 197 -27.73 -30.37 -1.45
C THR A 197 -26.30 -29.86 -1.24
N LEU A 198 -25.79 -28.99 -2.12
CA LEU A 198 -24.43 -28.46 -2.02
C LEU A 198 -24.35 -27.24 -1.08
N THR A 199 -23.12 -26.95 -0.61
CA THR A 199 -22.84 -25.70 0.09
C THR A 199 -22.97 -24.52 -0.87
N THR A 200 -23.86 -23.58 -0.56
CA THR A 200 -24.07 -22.32 -1.27
C THR A 200 -23.57 -21.17 -0.43
N VAL A 201 -22.87 -20.23 -1.05
CA VAL A 201 -22.42 -18.97 -0.45
C VAL A 201 -23.11 -17.81 -1.18
N ILE A 202 -23.75 -16.93 -0.41
CA ILE A 202 -24.20 -15.61 -0.89
C ILE A 202 -23.28 -14.56 -0.30
N GLY A 203 -22.70 -13.72 -1.16
CA GLY A 203 -21.87 -12.59 -0.76
C GLY A 203 -22.55 -11.27 -1.09
N LEU A 204 -22.36 -10.27 -0.24
CA LEU A 204 -22.85 -8.90 -0.41
C LEU A 204 -21.67 -7.93 -0.36
N TYR A 205 -21.68 -6.94 -1.24
CA TYR A 205 -21.00 -5.66 -1.01
C TYR A 205 -21.99 -4.50 -1.06
N ALA A 206 -21.80 -3.49 -0.22
CA ALA A 206 -22.60 -2.27 -0.20
C ALA A 206 -21.77 -1.07 0.28
N TYR A 207 -22.13 0.13 -0.14
CA TYR A 207 -21.42 1.35 0.27
C TYR A 207 -22.30 2.61 0.31
N ARG A 208 -21.83 3.60 1.07
CA ARG A 208 -22.37 4.96 1.20
C ARG A 208 -21.24 5.96 1.51
N ASP A 209 -21.57 7.25 1.52
CA ASP A 209 -20.68 8.35 1.89
C ASP A 209 -19.42 8.40 1.01
N GLY A 210 -19.60 8.40 -0.32
CA GLY A 210 -18.51 8.42 -1.29
C GLY A 210 -17.62 7.17 -1.27
N ARG A 211 -18.12 6.04 -0.74
CA ARG A 211 -17.39 4.80 -0.39
C ARG A 211 -16.48 4.90 0.85
N ARG A 212 -16.60 5.94 1.66
CA ARG A 212 -15.96 5.99 2.98
C ARG A 212 -16.43 4.84 3.87
N TYR A 213 -17.74 4.53 3.80
CA TYR A 213 -18.34 3.41 4.51
C TYR A 213 -18.70 2.29 3.53
N VAL A 214 -17.96 1.20 3.62
CA VAL A 214 -18.16 -0.05 2.85
C VAL A 214 -18.49 -1.16 3.83
N SER A 215 -19.51 -1.95 3.52
CA SER A 215 -19.79 -3.22 4.19
C SER A 215 -19.68 -4.36 3.20
N ASN A 216 -19.07 -5.46 3.62
CA ASN A 216 -19.15 -6.75 2.94
C ASN A 216 -19.78 -7.75 3.92
N ALA A 217 -20.53 -8.72 3.40
CA ALA A 217 -21.14 -9.76 4.21
C ALA A 217 -21.18 -11.09 3.45
N LEU A 218 -21.15 -12.20 4.18
CA LEU A 218 -21.14 -13.56 3.65
C LEU A 218 -22.16 -14.41 4.39
N TYR A 219 -22.81 -15.34 3.67
CA TYR A 219 -23.74 -16.31 4.27
C TYR A 219 -23.60 -17.66 3.55
N THR A 220 -23.15 -18.66 4.30
CA THR A 220 -22.82 -20.01 3.84
C THR A 220 -23.83 -21.01 4.41
N PHE A 221 -24.51 -21.75 3.54
CA PHE A 221 -25.63 -22.63 3.94
C PHE A 221 -25.86 -23.76 2.92
N VAL A 222 -26.65 -24.77 3.29
CA VAL A 222 -27.18 -25.78 2.35
C VAL A 222 -28.65 -25.48 2.08
N PRO A 223 -29.10 -25.26 0.82
CA PRO A 223 -30.50 -24.89 0.55
C PRO A 223 -31.57 -25.91 0.99
N ALA A 224 -31.24 -27.21 0.99
CA ALA A 224 -32.10 -28.27 1.53
C ALA A 224 -32.11 -28.36 3.07
N GLY A 225 -31.30 -27.54 3.74
CA GLY A 225 -31.01 -27.64 5.17
C GLY A 225 -29.93 -28.65 5.52
N GLY A 226 -29.35 -28.49 6.71
CA GLY A 226 -28.15 -29.21 7.16
C GLY A 226 -26.93 -28.28 7.24
N ASP A 227 -25.86 -28.78 7.83
CA ASP A 227 -24.59 -28.05 7.96
C ASP A 227 -23.85 -28.02 6.60
N PRO A 228 -23.06 -26.97 6.29
CA PRO A 228 -22.21 -26.91 5.09
C PRO A 228 -21.34 -28.17 4.93
N LEU A 229 -21.51 -28.89 3.82
CA LEU A 229 -20.84 -30.18 3.58
C LEU A 229 -19.35 -30.03 3.25
N VAL A 230 -18.98 -28.93 2.60
CA VAL A 230 -17.62 -28.59 2.18
C VAL A 230 -17.44 -27.08 2.33
N THR A 231 -16.48 -26.66 3.16
CA THR A 231 -15.95 -25.30 3.21
C THR A 231 -14.91 -25.09 2.11
N ARG A 232 -14.65 -23.83 1.75
CA ARG A 232 -13.55 -23.46 0.85
C ARG A 232 -12.93 -22.12 1.24
N GLU A 233 -12.58 -22.01 2.51
CA GLU A 233 -11.91 -20.85 3.10
C GLU A 233 -10.40 -21.14 3.13
N VAL A 234 -9.73 -20.89 2.00
CA VAL A 234 -8.33 -21.30 1.74
C VAL A 234 -7.31 -20.23 2.14
N VAL A 235 -7.76 -18.99 2.32
CA VAL A 235 -7.01 -17.84 2.84
C VAL A 235 -7.98 -16.98 3.67
N ALA A 236 -7.50 -16.39 4.76
CA ALA A 236 -8.25 -15.42 5.54
C ALA A 236 -8.09 -14.00 4.94
N THR A 237 -9.10 -13.15 5.06
CA THR A 237 -9.01 -11.73 4.62
C THR A 237 -7.91 -11.00 5.42
N GLU A 238 -7.75 -11.35 6.69
CA GLU A 238 -6.72 -10.87 7.61
C GLU A 238 -5.30 -11.18 7.11
N SER A 239 -5.07 -12.33 6.47
CA SER A 239 -3.76 -12.69 5.92
C SER A 239 -3.38 -11.78 4.74
N CYS A 240 -4.35 -11.41 3.90
CA CYS A 240 -4.14 -10.36 2.89
C CYS A 240 -3.90 -8.99 3.55
N ASN A 241 -4.55 -8.72 4.68
CA ASN A 241 -4.48 -7.43 5.35
C ASN A 241 -3.19 -7.17 6.14
N ASN A 242 -2.26 -8.14 6.20
CA ASN A 242 -0.89 -7.90 6.69
C ASN A 242 -0.12 -6.89 5.79
N CYS A 243 -0.47 -6.85 4.49
CA CYS A 243 0.09 -5.96 3.48
C CYS A 243 -0.94 -4.94 2.95
N HIS A 244 -2.20 -5.34 2.80
CA HIS A 244 -3.28 -4.46 2.35
C HIS A 244 -4.04 -3.83 3.53
N ASN A 245 -4.15 -2.50 3.61
CA ASN A 245 -4.87 -1.86 4.71
C ASN A 245 -5.98 -0.91 4.19
N PRO A 246 -7.22 -1.40 4.02
CA PRO A 246 -7.63 -2.79 3.89
C PRO A 246 -7.48 -3.29 2.43
N LEU A 247 -7.61 -4.60 2.19
CA LEU A 247 -7.84 -5.15 0.84
C LEU A 247 -9.04 -4.45 0.16
N ALA A 248 -8.86 -3.90 -1.04
CA ALA A 248 -9.76 -2.85 -1.56
C ALA A 248 -9.94 -2.85 -3.09
N PHE A 249 -10.55 -3.90 -3.67
CA PHE A 249 -10.70 -4.03 -5.13
C PHE A 249 -11.99 -3.45 -5.73
N HIS A 250 -11.98 -3.30 -7.06
CA HIS A 250 -13.04 -2.71 -7.90
C HIS A 250 -13.53 -1.32 -7.42
N GLY A 251 -12.58 -0.43 -7.13
CA GLY A 251 -12.86 0.90 -6.59
C GLY A 251 -13.10 0.94 -5.08
N GLY A 252 -12.51 -0.01 -4.33
CA GLY A 252 -12.47 -0.02 -2.87
C GLY A 252 -13.64 -0.71 -2.17
N THR A 253 -14.56 -1.37 -2.90
CA THR A 253 -15.85 -1.85 -2.38
C THR A 253 -15.94 -3.35 -2.16
N ARG A 254 -15.01 -4.15 -2.68
CA ARG A 254 -14.88 -5.58 -2.37
C ARG A 254 -13.58 -5.77 -1.59
N ARG A 255 -13.69 -6.37 -0.42
CA ARG A 255 -12.62 -6.46 0.59
C ARG A 255 -12.43 -7.88 1.14
N GLU A 256 -13.48 -8.71 1.12
CA GLU A 256 -13.40 -10.09 1.62
C GLU A 256 -12.86 -11.09 0.58
N ALA A 257 -11.91 -11.94 0.97
CA ALA A 257 -11.31 -12.94 0.09
C ALA A 257 -12.34 -13.95 -0.44
N VAL A 258 -13.25 -14.43 0.41
CA VAL A 258 -14.33 -15.35 0.01
C VAL A 258 -15.35 -14.65 -0.91
N LEU A 259 -15.64 -13.36 -0.70
CA LEU A 259 -16.52 -12.61 -1.63
C LEU A 259 -15.90 -12.56 -3.03
N CYS A 260 -14.61 -12.25 -3.12
CA CYS A 260 -13.88 -12.29 -4.39
C CYS A 260 -13.99 -13.67 -5.05
N ALA A 261 -13.76 -14.75 -4.29
CA ALA A 261 -13.82 -16.12 -4.79
C ALA A 261 -15.21 -16.57 -5.31
N THR A 262 -16.31 -15.94 -4.89
CA THR A 262 -17.65 -16.21 -5.48
C THR A 262 -17.81 -15.71 -6.93
N CYS A 263 -17.03 -14.71 -7.35
CA CYS A 263 -17.00 -14.23 -8.74
C CYS A 263 -15.77 -14.73 -9.49
N HIS A 264 -14.60 -14.70 -8.86
CA HIS A 264 -13.31 -15.11 -9.41
C HIS A 264 -13.20 -16.65 -9.44
N THR A 265 -14.02 -17.23 -10.30
CA THR A 265 -14.24 -18.67 -10.52
C THR A 265 -13.54 -19.13 -11.80
N ASP A 266 -13.34 -20.44 -11.96
CA ASP A 266 -12.80 -21.05 -13.19
C ASP A 266 -13.64 -20.75 -14.45
N GLN A 267 -14.93 -20.42 -14.27
CA GLN A 267 -15.84 -19.96 -15.31
C GLN A 267 -15.54 -18.54 -15.85
N THR A 268 -14.71 -17.74 -15.17
CA THR A 268 -14.56 -16.30 -15.43
C THR A 268 -13.26 -16.00 -16.17
N ILE A 269 -13.37 -15.36 -17.33
CA ILE A 269 -12.25 -15.04 -18.24
C ILE A 269 -12.36 -13.58 -18.73
N ASP A 270 -11.22 -12.90 -18.86
CA ASP A 270 -11.04 -11.64 -19.56
C ASP A 270 -11.03 -11.93 -21.09
N PRO A 271 -12.01 -11.45 -21.89
CA PRO A 271 -12.03 -11.72 -23.33
C PRO A 271 -11.00 -10.90 -24.12
N GLU A 272 -10.59 -9.74 -23.62
CA GLU A 272 -9.58 -8.89 -24.25
C GLU A 272 -8.18 -9.51 -24.21
N THR A 273 -7.75 -10.06 -23.07
CA THR A 273 -6.44 -10.73 -22.96
C THR A 273 -6.50 -12.25 -23.11
N GLY A 274 -7.66 -12.87 -22.89
CA GLY A 274 -7.82 -14.31 -22.78
C GLY A 274 -7.39 -14.89 -21.43
N ASN A 275 -6.94 -14.06 -20.47
CA ASN A 275 -6.53 -14.52 -19.15
C ASN A 275 -7.74 -14.99 -18.32
N THR A 276 -7.57 -16.10 -17.61
CA THR A 276 -8.55 -16.50 -16.58
C THR A 276 -8.50 -15.53 -15.39
N LEU A 277 -9.68 -15.28 -14.83
CA LEU A 277 -9.89 -14.49 -13.61
C LEU A 277 -10.22 -15.40 -12.41
N ASP A 278 -9.94 -16.70 -12.48
CA ASP A 278 -9.95 -17.61 -11.33
C ASP A 278 -9.07 -17.07 -10.20
N PHE A 279 -9.61 -16.95 -8.99
CA PHE A 279 -8.93 -16.41 -7.82
C PHE A 279 -7.58 -17.09 -7.54
N ARG A 280 -7.48 -18.41 -7.78
CA ARG A 280 -6.24 -19.19 -7.63
C ARG A 280 -5.13 -18.69 -8.57
N VAL A 281 -5.49 -18.38 -9.81
CA VAL A 281 -4.54 -18.02 -10.87
C VAL A 281 -4.23 -16.53 -10.82
N LEU A 282 -5.27 -15.70 -10.69
CA LEU A 282 -5.18 -14.25 -10.67
C LEU A 282 -4.34 -13.75 -9.50
N ILE A 283 -4.61 -14.23 -8.28
CA ILE A 283 -3.88 -13.76 -7.09
C ILE A 283 -2.41 -14.20 -7.13
N HIS A 284 -2.11 -15.45 -7.50
CA HIS A 284 -0.72 -15.90 -7.67
C HIS A 284 0.01 -15.09 -8.75
N LYS A 285 -0.60 -14.87 -9.93
CA LYS A 285 0.05 -14.09 -11.00
C LYS A 285 0.25 -12.61 -10.68
N ILE A 286 -0.67 -11.98 -9.94
CA ILE A 286 -0.50 -10.58 -9.50
C ILE A 286 0.73 -10.45 -8.59
N HIS A 287 0.94 -11.39 -7.66
CA HIS A 287 2.04 -11.31 -6.69
C HIS A 287 3.36 -11.88 -7.21
N GLU A 288 3.34 -12.85 -8.14
CA GLU A 288 4.56 -13.28 -8.83
C GLU A 288 5.06 -12.19 -9.81
N GLY A 289 4.16 -11.42 -10.44
CA GLY A 289 4.46 -10.12 -11.04
C GLY A 289 5.67 -10.12 -11.99
N GLU A 290 6.71 -9.35 -11.67
CA GLU A 290 7.96 -9.29 -12.45
C GLU A 290 8.79 -10.59 -12.43
N ALA A 291 8.57 -11.47 -11.45
CA ALA A 291 9.24 -12.77 -11.35
C ALA A 291 8.62 -13.83 -12.28
N LEU A 292 7.43 -13.59 -12.84
CA LEU A 292 6.75 -14.52 -13.74
C LEU A 292 7.65 -14.92 -14.93
N PRO A 293 7.86 -16.22 -15.20
CA PRO A 293 8.66 -16.67 -16.33
C PRO A 293 8.18 -16.13 -17.70
N SER A 294 6.87 -15.92 -17.87
CA SER A 294 6.30 -15.25 -19.05
C SER A 294 6.68 -13.77 -19.15
N VAL A 295 6.63 -13.02 -18.05
CA VAL A 295 7.01 -11.60 -17.99
C VAL A 295 8.51 -11.43 -18.25
N GLN A 296 9.36 -12.29 -17.66
CA GLN A 296 10.79 -12.35 -17.95
C GLN A 296 11.10 -12.74 -19.41
N ALA A 297 10.20 -13.47 -20.07
CA ALA A 297 10.26 -13.76 -21.51
C ALA A 297 9.67 -12.63 -22.40
N GLY A 298 9.20 -11.52 -21.82
CA GLY A 298 8.66 -10.36 -22.52
C GLY A 298 7.15 -10.43 -22.84
N LEU A 299 6.39 -11.29 -22.16
CA LEU A 299 4.93 -11.38 -22.28
C LEU A 299 4.27 -10.76 -21.03
N PRO A 300 3.67 -9.55 -21.13
CA PRO A 300 3.15 -8.85 -19.95
C PRO A 300 1.86 -9.49 -19.42
N TYR A 301 1.73 -9.60 -18.09
CA TYR A 301 0.50 -10.07 -17.45
C TYR A 301 -0.46 -8.90 -17.23
N ARG A 302 -1.44 -8.80 -18.13
CA ARG A 302 -2.44 -7.72 -18.19
C ARG A 302 -3.85 -8.26 -18.00
N ILE A 303 -4.68 -7.53 -17.26
CA ILE A 303 -6.14 -7.71 -17.22
C ILE A 303 -6.80 -6.42 -17.71
N ILE A 304 -7.79 -6.53 -18.60
CA ILE A 304 -8.55 -5.37 -19.06
C ILE A 304 -9.81 -5.18 -18.22
N GLY A 305 -9.93 -3.98 -17.65
CA GLY A 305 -10.88 -3.63 -16.62
C GLY A 305 -12.04 -2.75 -17.10
N PHE A 306 -12.72 -2.14 -16.14
CA PHE A 306 -13.92 -1.36 -16.36
C PHE A 306 -13.67 -0.19 -17.34
N ARG A 307 -14.43 -0.19 -18.44
CA ARG A 307 -14.30 0.76 -19.58
C ARG A 307 -12.98 0.64 -20.34
N GLN A 308 -12.48 -0.59 -20.53
CA GLN A 308 -11.26 -0.86 -21.30
C GLN A 308 -10.00 -0.22 -20.67
N SER A 309 -9.96 -0.18 -19.34
CA SER A 309 -8.80 0.28 -18.57
C SER A 309 -7.75 -0.84 -18.47
N VAL A 310 -6.51 -0.57 -18.83
CA VAL A 310 -5.43 -1.56 -18.76
C VAL A 310 -4.92 -1.66 -17.31
N HIS A 311 -4.97 -2.85 -16.72
CA HIS A 311 -4.27 -3.17 -15.48
C HIS A 311 -3.09 -4.07 -15.82
N ASP A 312 -1.87 -3.52 -15.78
CA ASP A 312 -0.63 -4.25 -16.04
C ASP A 312 0.05 -4.60 -14.71
N TYR A 313 0.18 -5.88 -14.43
CA TYR A 313 0.80 -6.40 -13.20
C TYR A 313 2.25 -6.82 -13.39
N SER A 314 2.81 -6.64 -14.60
CA SER A 314 4.17 -7.06 -14.96
C SER A 314 5.29 -6.32 -14.20
N THR A 315 4.96 -5.22 -13.51
CA THR A 315 5.90 -4.45 -12.65
C THR A 315 5.56 -4.57 -11.16
N VAL A 316 4.72 -5.53 -10.75
CA VAL A 316 4.52 -5.82 -9.32
C VAL A 316 5.74 -6.57 -8.81
N ALA A 317 6.48 -5.93 -7.90
CA ALA A 317 7.52 -6.55 -7.10
C ALA A 317 6.95 -6.91 -5.72
N PHE A 318 6.95 -8.19 -5.35
CA PHE A 318 6.48 -8.63 -4.04
C PHE A 318 7.53 -8.33 -2.96
N PRO A 319 7.16 -7.80 -1.77
CA PRO A 319 8.12 -7.40 -0.74
C PRO A 319 8.81 -8.56 0.00
N GLN A 320 8.51 -9.82 -0.36
CA GLN A 320 9.03 -11.07 0.22
C GLN A 320 9.42 -12.06 -0.89
N ASP A 321 10.03 -13.18 -0.53
CA ASP A 321 10.15 -14.33 -1.43
C ASP A 321 8.78 -15.01 -1.63
N THR A 322 8.34 -15.20 -2.89
CA THR A 322 7.00 -15.75 -3.20
C THR A 322 6.80 -17.20 -2.75
N ARG A 323 7.88 -17.91 -2.36
CA ARG A 323 7.82 -19.24 -1.73
C ARG A 323 7.33 -19.20 -0.27
N ASN A 324 7.20 -18.03 0.36
CA ASN A 324 6.58 -17.89 1.69
C ASN A 324 5.05 -18.07 1.62
N CYS A 325 4.57 -19.27 1.25
CA CYS A 325 3.15 -19.57 1.07
C CYS A 325 2.30 -19.20 2.30
N THR A 326 2.88 -19.33 3.50
CA THR A 326 2.27 -18.99 4.80
C THR A 326 1.94 -17.52 5.00
N THR A 327 2.45 -16.60 4.18
CA THR A 327 2.07 -15.18 4.20
C THR A 327 0.59 -14.99 3.82
N CYS A 328 0.07 -15.85 2.94
CA CYS A 328 -1.34 -15.87 2.52
C CYS A 328 -2.11 -17.09 3.10
N HIS A 329 -1.50 -18.28 3.09
CA HIS A 329 -2.11 -19.53 3.55
C HIS A 329 -1.97 -19.72 5.06
N ALA A 330 -2.59 -18.81 5.80
CA ALA A 330 -2.74 -18.86 7.25
C ALA A 330 -4.16 -18.44 7.66
N GLY A 331 -4.46 -18.54 8.96
CA GLY A 331 -5.68 -18.00 9.59
C GLY A 331 -7.01 -18.70 9.31
N SER A 332 -7.15 -19.36 8.15
CA SER A 332 -8.42 -19.92 7.65
C SER A 332 -8.57 -21.43 7.88
N THR A 333 -9.81 -21.92 7.81
CA THR A 333 -10.14 -23.34 8.09
C THR A 333 -9.56 -24.34 7.10
N ASP A 334 -9.45 -23.96 5.81
CA ASP A 334 -8.97 -24.83 4.74
C ASP A 334 -7.58 -24.41 4.20
N ALA A 335 -6.80 -23.69 5.01
CA ALA A 335 -5.50 -23.10 4.65
C ALA A 335 -4.53 -24.10 4.01
N ASP A 336 -4.39 -25.30 4.60
CA ASP A 336 -3.47 -26.36 4.17
C ASP A 336 -3.72 -26.89 2.74
N ASN A 337 -4.83 -26.50 2.08
CA ASN A 337 -5.11 -26.87 0.70
C ASN A 337 -3.99 -26.47 -0.29
N PHE A 338 -3.16 -25.45 -0.01
CA PHE A 338 -2.03 -25.11 -0.90
C PHE A 338 -1.05 -26.27 -1.08
N LYS A 339 -0.85 -27.08 -0.03
CA LYS A 339 0.02 -28.27 -0.04
C LYS A 339 -0.73 -29.60 -0.12
N THR A 340 -1.95 -29.70 0.42
CA THR A 340 -2.73 -30.96 0.39
C THR A 340 -3.62 -31.12 -0.84
N LYS A 341 -3.79 -30.07 -1.66
CA LYS A 341 -4.59 -30.07 -2.91
C LYS A 341 -3.82 -29.44 -4.08
N PRO A 342 -2.62 -29.95 -4.44
CA PRO A 342 -1.89 -29.50 -5.62
C PRO A 342 -2.75 -29.75 -6.87
N GLN A 343 -2.76 -28.77 -7.78
CA GLN A 343 -3.62 -28.75 -8.96
C GLN A 343 -2.99 -27.84 -10.03
N ILE A 344 -3.10 -28.24 -11.30
CA ILE A 344 -2.43 -27.62 -12.46
C ILE A 344 -2.58 -26.10 -12.44
N ALA A 345 -3.82 -25.60 -12.36
CA ALA A 345 -4.12 -24.17 -12.42
C ALA A 345 -3.43 -23.34 -11.32
N ALA A 346 -3.27 -23.87 -10.10
CA ALA A 346 -2.60 -23.14 -9.02
C ALA A 346 -1.07 -23.15 -9.17
N CYS A 347 -0.51 -24.29 -9.60
CA CYS A 347 0.94 -24.46 -9.79
C CYS A 347 1.47 -23.69 -11.00
N THR A 348 0.78 -23.75 -12.15
CA THR A 348 1.15 -23.01 -13.37
C THR A 348 0.75 -21.54 -13.34
N ALA A 349 0.28 -21.02 -12.20
CA ALA A 349 0.09 -19.59 -12.02
C ALA A 349 1.44 -18.87 -11.89
N CYS A 350 2.31 -19.33 -10.97
CA CYS A 350 3.69 -18.88 -10.88
C CYS A 350 4.60 -19.61 -11.87
N HIS A 351 4.51 -20.94 -11.99
CA HIS A 351 5.32 -21.75 -12.92
C HIS A 351 4.74 -21.74 -14.34
N ASP A 352 4.51 -20.56 -14.91
CA ASP A 352 3.71 -20.41 -16.13
C ASP A 352 4.43 -20.71 -17.45
N ASN A 353 5.73 -21.03 -17.36
CA ASN A 353 6.47 -21.69 -18.43
C ASN A 353 6.29 -23.22 -18.45
N VAL A 354 5.58 -23.82 -17.48
CA VAL A 354 5.31 -25.27 -17.43
C VAL A 354 3.94 -25.58 -18.03
N ASN A 355 3.90 -26.44 -19.05
CA ASN A 355 2.65 -26.92 -19.63
C ASN A 355 2.41 -28.37 -19.21
N LEU A 356 1.53 -28.59 -18.23
CA LEU A 356 1.24 -29.92 -17.69
C LEU A 356 0.31 -30.77 -18.58
N GLU A 357 -0.41 -30.17 -19.53
CA GLU A 357 -1.23 -30.90 -20.52
C GLU A 357 -0.39 -31.57 -21.60
N LEU A 358 0.68 -30.90 -22.04
CA LEU A 358 1.67 -31.42 -23.00
C LEU A 358 2.84 -32.14 -22.29
N GLY A 359 3.09 -31.78 -21.03
CA GLY A 359 4.24 -32.20 -20.24
C GLY A 359 5.51 -31.36 -20.49
N GLU A 360 5.42 -30.22 -21.17
CA GLU A 360 6.57 -29.38 -21.50
C GLU A 360 7.11 -28.65 -20.25
N ASN A 361 8.44 -28.55 -20.18
CA ASN A 361 9.20 -28.02 -19.04
C ASN A 361 8.96 -28.70 -17.68
N HIS A 362 8.20 -29.80 -17.62
CA HIS A 362 8.02 -30.63 -16.43
C HIS A 362 8.91 -31.90 -16.46
N PRO A 363 9.52 -32.31 -15.33
CA PRO A 363 10.29 -33.55 -15.22
C PRO A 363 9.63 -34.78 -15.87
N GLY A 364 10.36 -35.36 -16.83
CA GLY A 364 9.97 -36.55 -17.59
C GLY A 364 9.21 -36.28 -18.89
N ASN A 365 8.93 -35.03 -19.25
CA ASN A 365 8.35 -34.58 -20.53
C ASN A 365 7.10 -35.38 -20.95
N ARG A 366 6.10 -35.44 -20.06
CA ARG A 366 4.87 -36.23 -20.24
C ARG A 366 3.69 -35.64 -19.47
N PRO A 367 2.45 -35.66 -20.02
CA PRO A 367 1.26 -35.05 -19.42
C PRO A 367 0.97 -35.46 -17.98
N ARG A 368 0.25 -34.61 -17.25
CA ARG A 368 -0.27 -34.84 -15.88
C ARG A 368 -1.76 -34.55 -15.80
N ALA A 369 -2.40 -35.14 -14.81
CA ALA A 369 -3.73 -34.81 -14.34
C ALA A 369 -3.66 -34.51 -12.84
N ASP A 370 -4.56 -33.68 -12.32
CA ASP A 370 -4.50 -33.18 -10.93
C ASP A 370 -4.39 -34.30 -9.87
N ASN A 371 -5.13 -35.39 -10.06
CA ASN A 371 -5.10 -36.54 -9.15
C ASN A 371 -3.79 -37.34 -9.14
N THR A 372 -2.81 -37.00 -10.00
CA THR A 372 -1.47 -37.60 -10.03
C THR A 372 -0.38 -36.73 -9.39
N CYS A 373 -0.67 -35.46 -9.03
CA CYS A 373 0.34 -34.54 -8.50
C CYS A 373 0.97 -35.04 -7.19
N VAL A 374 0.16 -35.58 -6.27
CA VAL A 374 0.61 -36.12 -4.97
C VAL A 374 1.41 -37.42 -5.07
N GLU A 375 1.49 -38.07 -6.24
CA GLU A 375 2.38 -39.24 -6.43
C GLU A 375 3.88 -38.87 -6.39
N CYS A 376 4.20 -37.59 -6.57
CA CYS A 376 5.55 -37.02 -6.45
C CYS A 376 5.60 -35.88 -5.43
N HIS A 377 4.60 -34.99 -5.47
CA HIS A 377 4.53 -33.78 -4.64
C HIS A 377 3.65 -34.04 -3.41
N GLU A 378 4.16 -34.83 -2.48
CA GLU A 378 3.56 -34.98 -1.15
C GLU A 378 3.48 -33.60 -0.45
N PRO A 379 2.54 -33.37 0.49
CA PRO A 379 2.33 -32.04 1.08
C PRO A 379 3.52 -31.53 1.90
N ASP A 380 4.11 -32.41 2.71
CA ASP A 380 5.17 -32.10 3.67
C ASP A 380 6.35 -33.07 3.51
N GLY A 381 7.58 -32.52 3.53
CA GLY A 381 8.80 -33.31 3.33
C GLY A 381 10.01 -32.69 4.03
N LYS A 382 11.17 -32.73 3.36
CA LYS A 382 12.39 -32.06 3.83
C LYS A 382 12.68 -30.85 2.97
N GLU A 383 13.36 -29.88 3.56
CA GLU A 383 13.90 -28.73 2.85
C GLU A 383 14.58 -29.14 1.53
N PHE A 384 14.17 -28.45 0.47
CA PHE A 384 14.67 -28.60 -0.90
C PHE A 384 14.52 -30.01 -1.50
N ASP A 385 13.48 -30.78 -1.12
CA ASP A 385 13.01 -31.93 -1.93
C ASP A 385 11.75 -31.63 -2.76
N ASP A 386 11.26 -32.66 -3.44
CA ASP A 386 10.16 -32.58 -4.40
C ASP A 386 8.78 -32.38 -3.75
N THR A 387 8.66 -32.38 -2.41
CA THR A 387 7.39 -32.09 -1.71
C THR A 387 6.99 -30.62 -1.84
N VAL A 388 5.73 -30.28 -1.56
CA VAL A 388 5.25 -28.90 -1.72
C VAL A 388 5.99 -27.95 -0.76
N THR A 389 6.02 -28.22 0.56
CA THR A 389 6.79 -27.37 1.50
C THR A 389 8.31 -27.51 1.34
N GLY A 390 8.81 -28.67 0.89
CA GLY A 390 10.23 -28.87 0.61
C GLY A 390 10.73 -27.98 -0.53
N SER A 391 10.03 -27.98 -1.67
CA SER A 391 10.39 -27.18 -2.84
C SER A 391 10.22 -25.67 -2.62
N HIS A 392 9.25 -25.27 -1.79
CA HIS A 392 8.98 -23.88 -1.40
C HIS A 392 9.72 -23.46 -0.10
N THR A 393 10.80 -24.15 0.28
CA THR A 393 11.66 -23.68 1.38
C THR A 393 12.43 -22.42 0.94
N VAL A 394 12.31 -21.34 1.71
CA VAL A 394 13.12 -20.11 1.56
C VAL A 394 14.54 -20.36 2.12
N PRO A 395 15.61 -20.27 1.30
CA PRO A 395 16.97 -20.64 1.71
C PRO A 395 17.49 -19.89 2.93
N GLU A 396 17.17 -18.60 3.02
CA GLU A 396 17.56 -17.66 4.08
C GLU A 396 16.90 -18.00 5.44
N LYS A 397 15.88 -18.87 5.43
CA LYS A 397 15.14 -19.36 6.61
C LYS A 397 15.37 -20.85 6.92
N SER A 398 16.31 -21.48 6.21
CA SER A 398 16.62 -22.91 6.32
C SER A 398 17.15 -23.30 7.70
N THR A 399 16.62 -24.40 8.26
CA THR A 399 17.08 -24.99 9.52
C THR A 399 18.46 -25.67 9.42
N GLN A 400 19.03 -25.71 8.23
CA GLN A 400 20.42 -26.11 7.99
C GLN A 400 21.43 -24.96 8.16
N LEU A 401 21.00 -23.70 8.31
CA LEU A 401 21.91 -22.57 8.48
C LEU A 401 22.51 -22.55 9.89
N GLU A 402 23.82 -22.39 9.98
CA GLU A 402 24.52 -22.18 11.25
C GLU A 402 24.24 -20.77 11.79
N GLY A 403 24.13 -19.76 10.94
CA GLY A 403 23.73 -18.40 11.33
C GLY A 403 24.89 -17.50 11.76
N VAL A 404 24.63 -16.20 11.83
CA VAL A 404 25.59 -15.19 12.31
C VAL A 404 24.89 -14.26 13.30
N ASN A 405 25.50 -14.04 14.46
CA ASN A 405 25.01 -13.16 15.51
C ASN A 405 26.14 -12.23 15.96
N PHE A 406 25.82 -10.94 16.15
CA PHE A 406 26.77 -9.93 16.63
C PHE A 406 26.35 -9.42 18.01
N GLU A 407 27.29 -9.37 18.95
CA GLU A 407 27.10 -8.79 20.29
C GLU A 407 28.12 -7.66 20.50
N ILE A 408 27.69 -6.41 20.69
CA ILE A 408 28.58 -5.34 21.13
C ILE A 408 28.59 -5.31 22.66
N ILE A 409 29.76 -5.53 23.25
CA ILE A 409 30.00 -5.60 24.70
C ILE A 409 30.32 -4.22 25.28
N SER A 410 31.16 -3.44 24.60
CA SER A 410 31.53 -2.09 25.04
C SER A 410 31.82 -1.17 23.86
N VAL A 411 31.60 0.13 24.08
CA VAL A 411 32.04 1.21 23.20
C VAL A 411 32.84 2.18 24.07
N ASP A 412 34.14 2.24 23.82
CA ASP A 412 35.13 2.96 24.62
C ASP A 412 35.76 4.11 23.80
N GLY A 413 36.35 5.10 24.48
CA GLY A 413 37.14 6.15 23.80
C GLY A 413 36.36 7.19 23.00
N VAL A 414 35.02 7.19 23.05
CA VAL A 414 34.16 8.23 22.45
C VAL A 414 34.32 9.54 23.21
N ARG A 415 35.10 10.46 22.64
CA ARG A 415 35.36 11.83 23.10
C ARG A 415 36.10 12.60 22.00
N ALA A 416 36.12 13.92 22.10
CA ALA A 416 36.84 14.77 21.17
C ALA A 416 38.32 14.37 20.96
N SER A 417 38.75 14.35 19.69
CA SER A 417 40.14 14.07 19.27
C SER A 417 40.72 12.71 19.70
N SER A 418 39.91 11.66 19.92
CA SER A 418 40.39 10.28 19.94
C SER A 418 39.62 9.35 19.01
N ALA A 419 40.26 8.23 18.65
CA ALA A 419 39.63 7.08 18.03
C ALA A 419 38.72 6.37 19.05
N PRO A 420 37.45 6.12 18.71
CA PRO A 420 36.61 5.18 19.45
C PRO A 420 37.08 3.74 19.28
N ILE A 421 36.63 2.91 20.20
CA ILE A 421 36.97 1.49 20.31
C ILE A 421 35.67 0.73 20.50
N VAL A 422 35.48 -0.37 19.78
CA VAL A 422 34.35 -1.29 19.96
C VAL A 422 34.87 -2.66 20.39
N THR A 423 34.28 -3.21 21.44
CA THR A 423 34.52 -4.59 21.90
C THR A 423 33.29 -5.42 21.59
N PHE A 424 33.42 -6.53 20.88
CA PHE A 424 32.30 -7.30 20.36
C PHE A 424 32.58 -8.80 20.25
N LYS A 425 31.53 -9.60 20.00
CA LYS A 425 31.62 -11.01 19.62
C LYS A 425 30.95 -11.29 18.27
N ILE A 426 31.33 -12.40 17.65
CA ILE A 426 30.62 -13.03 16.53
C ILE A 426 30.37 -14.49 16.89
N THR A 427 29.12 -14.97 16.80
CA THR A 427 28.78 -16.37 17.08
C THR A 427 27.72 -16.91 16.10
N ASN A 428 27.74 -18.22 15.86
CA ASN A 428 26.64 -18.92 15.17
C ASN A 428 25.41 -19.08 16.10
N ASN A 429 24.31 -19.63 15.58
CA ASN A 429 23.07 -19.86 16.33
C ASN A 429 23.19 -20.92 17.43
N ALA A 430 24.24 -21.76 17.40
CA ALA A 430 24.58 -22.68 18.49
C ALA A 430 25.38 -22.00 19.61
N GLY A 431 25.78 -20.74 19.44
CA GLY A 431 26.62 -19.98 20.38
C GLY A 431 28.12 -20.28 20.26
N GLU A 432 28.54 -20.93 19.17
CA GLU A 432 29.95 -21.19 18.86
C GLU A 432 30.56 -19.96 18.18
N ALA A 433 31.84 -19.68 18.44
CA ALA A 433 32.50 -18.48 17.94
C ALA A 433 32.83 -18.58 16.44
N ILE A 434 32.63 -17.48 15.71
CA ILE A 434 33.03 -17.33 14.30
C ILE A 434 34.25 -16.40 14.27
N ALA A 435 35.35 -16.80 13.61
CA ALA A 435 36.52 -15.93 13.50
C ALA A 435 36.25 -14.80 12.49
N PRO A 436 36.75 -13.57 12.72
CA PRO A 436 36.62 -12.46 11.77
C PRO A 436 37.17 -12.73 10.36
N ASP A 437 38.07 -13.70 10.19
CA ASP A 437 38.61 -14.18 8.91
C ASP A 437 37.90 -15.42 8.33
N ASP A 438 36.94 -16.03 9.04
CA ASP A 438 35.95 -16.98 8.49
C ASP A 438 34.73 -16.24 7.87
N MET A 439 34.62 -14.92 8.09
CA MET A 439 33.59 -14.05 7.51
C MET A 439 33.89 -13.73 6.04
N GLU A 440 32.87 -13.53 5.22
CA GLU A 440 33.04 -13.02 3.84
C GLU A 440 33.19 -11.49 3.82
N TYR A 441 32.53 -10.81 4.77
CA TYR A 441 32.60 -9.37 4.98
C TYR A 441 32.34 -9.06 6.45
N LEU A 442 33.11 -8.12 7.01
CA LEU A 442 32.90 -7.57 8.35
C LEU A 442 33.32 -6.09 8.39
N ALA A 443 32.44 -5.22 8.87
CA ALA A 443 32.71 -3.80 9.06
C ALA A 443 32.07 -3.26 10.35
N ALA A 444 32.66 -2.20 10.90
CA ALA A 444 32.10 -1.44 12.01
C ALA A 444 31.72 -0.02 11.56
N THR A 445 30.53 0.41 11.95
CA THR A 445 30.00 1.75 11.68
C THR A 445 29.99 2.57 12.97
N LEU A 446 30.38 3.83 12.89
CA LEU A 446 30.36 4.82 13.95
C LEU A 446 29.68 6.07 13.41
N ALA A 447 28.61 6.54 14.06
CA ALA A 447 27.86 7.70 13.61
C ALA A 447 27.32 8.54 14.78
N GLY A 448 27.27 9.87 14.60
CA GLY A 448 26.77 10.79 15.62
C GLY A 448 26.60 12.23 15.12
N PRO A 449 26.28 13.17 16.03
CA PRO A 449 25.58 12.88 17.28
C PRO A 449 24.20 12.25 17.01
N THR A 450 23.55 11.71 18.04
CA THR A 450 22.23 11.05 17.94
C THR A 450 21.06 11.95 17.54
N SER A 451 21.27 13.26 17.35
CA SER A 451 20.30 14.14 16.72
C SER A 451 19.94 13.64 15.32
N ASP A 452 20.91 13.43 14.43
CA ASP A 452 20.68 12.80 13.11
C ASP A 452 21.94 12.29 12.38
N TYR A 453 22.98 11.84 13.12
CA TYR A 453 24.08 11.04 12.56
C TYR A 453 24.87 11.65 11.38
N VAL A 454 24.90 12.98 11.26
CA VAL A 454 25.59 13.70 10.18
C VAL A 454 27.12 13.50 10.19
N ASP A 455 27.71 13.16 11.34
CA ASP A 455 29.12 12.80 11.50
C ASP A 455 29.29 11.27 11.55
N ARG A 456 29.51 10.63 10.40
CA ARG A 456 29.58 9.16 10.27
C ARG A 456 30.84 8.58 9.61
N THR A 457 31.09 7.31 9.85
CA THR A 457 32.00 6.45 9.08
C THR A 457 31.62 4.98 9.17
N THR A 458 32.05 4.20 8.18
CA THR A 458 32.04 2.73 8.20
C THR A 458 33.43 2.27 7.82
N GLU A 459 34.08 1.52 8.72
CA GLU A 459 35.43 1.00 8.52
C GLU A 459 35.39 -0.52 8.38
N VAL A 460 35.95 -1.02 7.28
CA VAL A 460 35.98 -2.45 6.97
C VAL A 460 37.06 -3.14 7.80
N ILE A 461 36.67 -4.16 8.55
CA ILE A 461 37.53 -4.99 9.39
C ILE A 461 38.12 -6.14 8.57
N PHE A 462 37.30 -6.77 7.72
CA PHE A 462 37.68 -7.86 6.83
C PHE A 462 36.83 -7.93 5.55
N VAL A 463 37.44 -8.43 4.47
CA VAL A 463 36.76 -8.95 3.29
C VAL A 463 37.48 -10.24 2.89
N ALA A 464 36.75 -11.27 2.43
CA ALA A 464 37.37 -12.52 1.98
C ALA A 464 38.51 -12.26 0.97
N GLY A 465 39.71 -12.76 1.29
CA GLY A 465 40.93 -12.56 0.51
C GLY A 465 41.74 -11.31 0.83
N SER A 466 41.33 -10.46 1.79
CA SER A 466 42.20 -9.43 2.39
C SER A 466 43.04 -9.98 3.55
N GLU A 467 43.94 -9.17 4.09
CA GLU A 467 44.42 -9.36 5.46
C GLU A 467 43.38 -8.77 6.45
N LEU A 468 43.34 -9.26 7.69
CA LEU A 468 42.56 -8.62 8.77
C LEU A 468 43.09 -7.21 9.06
N SER A 469 42.18 -6.27 9.35
CA SER A 469 42.57 -4.90 9.68
C SER A 469 43.56 -4.84 10.85
N PRO A 470 44.71 -4.13 10.71
CA PRO A 470 45.76 -4.11 11.72
C PRO A 470 45.36 -3.37 13.02
N ALA A 471 44.14 -2.83 13.11
CA ALA A 471 43.55 -2.30 14.34
C ALA A 471 42.80 -3.36 15.19
N LEU A 472 42.43 -4.50 14.60
CA LEU A 472 41.68 -5.57 15.27
C LEU A 472 42.57 -6.35 16.26
N ARG A 473 42.05 -6.68 17.45
CA ARG A 473 42.72 -7.51 18.46
C ARG A 473 41.74 -8.54 19.02
N GLU A 474 42.12 -9.82 18.97
CA GLU A 474 41.49 -10.86 19.80
C GLU A 474 41.80 -10.58 21.29
N LEU A 475 40.80 -10.73 22.16
CA LEU A 475 40.94 -10.67 23.62
C LEU A 475 40.77 -12.05 24.25
N ASP A 476 39.81 -12.82 23.74
CA ASP A 476 39.59 -14.25 23.98
C ASP A 476 38.97 -14.89 22.73
N SER A 477 38.73 -16.20 22.77
CA SER A 477 38.32 -17.01 21.61
C SER A 477 36.97 -16.69 20.99
N ALA A 478 36.22 -15.71 21.50
CA ALA A 478 35.01 -15.18 20.88
C ALA A 478 34.94 -13.64 20.88
N THR A 479 35.87 -12.96 21.58
CA THR A 479 35.78 -11.54 21.89
C THR A 479 36.89 -10.74 21.20
N TYR A 480 36.50 -9.78 20.38
CA TYR A 480 37.39 -8.94 19.60
C TYR A 480 37.24 -7.47 19.97
N ARG A 481 38.35 -6.73 19.89
CA ARG A 481 38.43 -5.28 20.09
C ARG A 481 38.93 -4.64 18.80
N TYR A 482 38.14 -3.74 18.23
CA TYR A 482 38.52 -2.91 17.09
C TYR A 482 38.67 -1.44 17.52
N GLU A 483 39.66 -0.75 16.95
CA GLU A 483 39.94 0.66 17.23
C GLU A 483 39.83 1.42 15.89
N PHE A 484 38.89 2.35 15.80
CA PHE A 484 38.60 3.06 14.56
C PHE A 484 39.83 3.89 14.12
N SER A 485 40.18 3.87 12.84
CA SER A 485 41.21 4.74 12.29
C SER A 485 40.77 6.21 12.31
N ARG A 486 39.46 6.48 12.30
CA ARG A 486 38.86 7.80 12.42
C ARG A 486 38.88 8.32 13.85
N THR A 487 39.68 9.36 14.09
CA THR A 487 39.55 10.21 15.30
C THR A 487 38.31 11.10 15.21
N LEU A 488 37.54 11.18 16.30
CA LEU A 488 36.42 12.13 16.39
C LEU A 488 36.89 13.60 16.32
N PRO A 489 36.04 14.53 15.84
CA PRO A 489 36.32 15.97 15.82
C PRO A 489 36.76 16.57 17.18
N ALA A 490 37.36 17.76 17.16
CA ALA A 490 37.82 18.46 18.37
C ALA A 490 36.68 19.05 19.22
N ASP A 491 35.50 19.13 18.63
CA ASP A 491 34.21 19.63 19.13
C ASP A 491 33.15 18.52 19.26
N ALA A 492 33.55 17.25 19.05
CA ALA A 492 32.66 16.09 19.18
C ALA A 492 32.01 16.01 20.57
N SER A 493 30.67 15.99 20.56
CA SER A 493 29.80 16.13 21.72
C SER A 493 28.47 15.40 21.48
N GLY A 494 27.59 15.31 22.49
CA GLY A 494 26.37 14.50 22.43
C GLY A 494 26.68 12.99 22.51
N THR A 495 25.74 12.16 22.05
CA THR A 495 25.90 10.69 22.04
C THR A 495 26.22 10.20 20.63
N TYR A 496 27.11 9.22 20.51
CA TYR A 496 27.40 8.50 19.26
C TYR A 496 26.84 7.08 19.30
N ALA A 497 26.42 6.57 18.16
CA ALA A 497 26.06 5.18 17.94
C ALA A 497 27.22 4.42 17.28
N VAL A 498 27.38 3.15 17.66
CA VAL A 498 28.27 2.18 17.01
C VAL A 498 27.47 0.93 16.65
N SER A 499 27.77 0.36 15.48
CA SER A 499 27.10 -0.83 14.94
C SER A 499 28.06 -1.72 14.16
N LEU A 500 27.64 -2.96 13.89
CA LEU A 500 28.36 -3.94 13.08
C LEU A 500 27.50 -4.39 11.87
N GLU A 501 28.16 -4.62 10.75
CA GLU A 501 27.60 -5.31 9.59
C GLU A 501 28.56 -6.37 9.08
N GLY A 502 28.03 -7.50 8.61
CA GLY A 502 28.85 -8.58 8.09
C GLY A 502 28.02 -9.83 7.78
N TYR A 503 28.62 -10.73 7.00
CA TYR A 503 28.00 -11.99 6.61
C TYR A 503 29.02 -13.11 6.38
N THR A 504 28.58 -14.36 6.56
CA THR A 504 29.21 -15.57 6.02
C THR A 504 28.46 -16.00 4.75
N THR A 505 29.02 -16.97 4.02
CA THR A 505 28.33 -17.61 2.89
C THR A 505 28.28 -19.12 3.13
N GLU A 506 27.07 -19.64 3.37
CA GLU A 506 26.85 -21.02 3.80
C GLU A 506 26.39 -21.93 2.65
N LYS A 507 26.77 -23.21 2.71
CA LYS A 507 26.49 -24.17 1.66
C LYS A 507 25.43 -25.20 2.06
N LEU A 508 24.16 -24.83 1.85
CA LEU A 508 23.02 -25.72 2.09
C LEU A 508 23.03 -26.98 1.21
N SER A 509 22.45 -28.05 1.74
CA SER A 509 22.22 -29.30 1.00
C SER A 509 21.14 -29.12 -0.05
N ARG A 510 21.31 -29.76 -1.21
CA ARG A 510 20.44 -29.71 -2.41
C ARG A 510 20.26 -28.33 -3.07
N VAL A 511 20.34 -27.21 -2.36
CA VAL A 511 20.42 -25.87 -2.95
C VAL A 511 21.66 -25.79 -3.85
N ARG A 512 21.56 -25.16 -5.02
CA ARG A 512 22.67 -25.10 -5.99
C ARG A 512 23.70 -24.04 -5.63
N GLU A 513 23.26 -22.79 -5.50
CA GLU A 513 24.14 -21.69 -5.10
C GLU A 513 24.30 -21.65 -3.56
N PRO A 514 25.36 -21.00 -3.04
CA PRO A 514 25.48 -20.73 -1.61
C PRO A 514 24.49 -19.64 -1.14
N VAL A 515 24.15 -19.65 0.15
CA VAL A 515 23.25 -18.66 0.78
C VAL A 515 24.09 -17.65 1.55
N ARG A 516 23.78 -16.36 1.43
CA ARG A 516 24.41 -15.30 2.24
C ARG A 516 23.73 -15.25 3.61
N VAL A 517 24.51 -15.33 4.67
CA VAL A 517 24.01 -15.34 6.04
C VAL A 517 24.56 -14.12 6.78
N ALA A 518 23.76 -13.07 6.85
CA ALA A 518 24.13 -11.83 7.52
C ALA A 518 23.66 -11.81 8.97
N GLY A 519 24.50 -11.27 9.85
CA GLY A 519 24.10 -11.03 11.24
C GLY A 519 23.27 -9.76 11.37
N PHE A 520 22.21 -9.82 12.17
CA PHE A 520 21.40 -8.64 12.51
C PHE A 520 22.26 -7.53 13.10
N ASN A 521 22.06 -6.28 12.70
CA ASN A 521 22.96 -5.17 13.02
C ASN A 521 22.67 -4.60 14.42
N PRO A 522 23.53 -4.83 15.43
CA PRO A 522 23.31 -4.31 16.78
C PRO A 522 23.69 -2.82 16.83
N VAL A 523 22.88 -1.97 17.47
CA VAL A 523 23.20 -0.55 17.68
C VAL A 523 23.44 -0.31 19.17
N VAL A 524 24.60 0.25 19.52
CA VAL A 524 24.97 0.58 20.91
C VAL A 524 25.43 2.03 20.99
N TYR A 525 25.01 2.71 22.05
CA TYR A 525 25.19 4.15 22.26
C TYR A 525 26.27 4.46 23.30
N ALA A 526 27.05 5.53 23.08
CA ALA A 526 28.06 6.03 24.01
C ALA A 526 28.18 7.56 24.00
N ALA A 527 28.17 8.18 25.18
CA ALA A 527 28.26 9.63 25.35
C ALA A 527 29.68 10.17 25.12
N ALA A 528 29.83 11.20 24.28
CA ALA A 528 31.12 11.81 23.98
C ALA A 528 31.68 12.59 25.18
N GLY A 529 32.76 12.05 25.75
CA GLY A 529 33.36 12.54 26.99
C GLY A 529 32.90 11.81 28.26
N GLY A 530 31.96 10.87 28.14
CA GLY A 530 31.37 10.12 29.25
C GLY A 530 30.18 10.83 29.91
N GLY A 531 29.38 10.04 30.61
CA GLY A 531 28.03 10.39 31.04
C GLY A 531 27.06 9.27 30.64
N ASP A 532 25.77 9.49 30.87
CA ASP A 532 24.72 8.59 30.37
C ASP A 532 24.52 8.82 28.86
N ALA A 533 24.29 7.74 28.11
CA ALA A 533 24.14 7.80 26.65
C ALA A 533 22.67 7.95 26.24
N GLU A 534 22.40 8.90 25.35
CA GLU A 534 21.06 9.22 24.85
C GLU A 534 20.78 8.50 23.53
N THR A 535 19.80 7.59 23.53
CA THR A 535 19.28 6.92 22.32
C THR A 535 18.70 7.94 21.35
N ARG A 536 18.84 7.72 20.03
CA ARG A 536 18.09 8.53 19.04
C ARG A 536 16.58 8.26 19.18
N ARG A 537 15.76 9.27 18.86
CA ARG A 537 14.31 9.12 18.70
C ARG A 537 13.96 7.91 17.81
N GLN A 538 13.08 7.04 18.30
CA GLN A 538 12.43 6.00 17.50
C GLN A 538 11.24 6.63 16.76
N VAL A 539 11.08 6.33 15.47
CA VAL A 539 10.02 6.88 14.62
C VAL A 539 9.23 5.76 13.95
N VAL A 540 9.94 4.78 13.38
CA VAL A 540 9.37 3.53 12.86
C VAL A 540 9.85 2.34 13.70
N GLY A 541 9.10 1.24 13.67
CA GLY A 541 9.51 -0.04 14.25
C GLY A 541 9.80 -1.07 13.17
N LEU A 542 10.69 -2.03 13.48
CA LEU A 542 11.00 -3.13 12.56
C LEU A 542 9.79 -4.07 12.36
N GLU A 543 8.93 -4.22 13.38
CA GLU A 543 7.73 -5.05 13.34
C GLU A 543 6.73 -4.55 12.28
N GLN A 544 6.50 -3.23 12.20
CA GLN A 544 5.72 -2.62 11.12
C GLN A 544 6.30 -2.94 9.74
N CYS A 545 7.61 -2.77 9.54
CA CYS A 545 8.24 -3.11 8.26
C CYS A 545 8.11 -4.60 7.93
N SER A 546 8.23 -5.48 8.92
CA SER A 546 8.13 -6.94 8.77
C SER A 546 6.70 -7.45 8.53
N SER A 547 5.62 -6.66 8.73
CA SER A 547 4.28 -7.11 8.33
C SER A 547 4.18 -7.29 6.81
N CYS A 548 4.82 -6.39 6.06
CA CYS A 548 4.94 -6.44 4.61
C CYS A 548 6.18 -7.23 4.15
N HIS A 549 7.36 -6.97 4.73
CA HIS A 549 8.63 -7.52 4.25
C HIS A 549 9.02 -8.87 4.84
N ASP A 550 8.31 -9.39 5.85
CA ASP A 550 8.62 -10.61 6.59
C ASP A 550 9.98 -10.53 7.33
N GLN A 551 11.11 -10.52 6.60
CA GLN A 551 12.41 -10.08 7.08
C GLN A 551 12.91 -8.91 6.23
N LEU A 552 12.78 -7.67 6.73
CA LEU A 552 13.35 -6.49 6.07
C LEU A 552 14.87 -6.65 5.91
N ALA A 553 15.35 -6.72 4.66
CA ALA A 553 16.76 -6.97 4.39
C ALA A 553 17.27 -6.20 3.16
N ALA A 554 18.07 -5.16 3.37
CA ALA A 554 18.60 -4.26 2.34
C ALA A 554 20.09 -4.51 2.02
N HIS A 555 20.56 -3.91 0.93
CA HIS A 555 21.93 -4.04 0.40
C HIS A 555 22.37 -5.50 0.20
N GLY A 556 21.51 -6.30 -0.44
CA GLY A 556 21.76 -7.73 -0.65
C GLY A 556 21.78 -8.53 0.66
N GLY A 557 20.83 -8.26 1.57
CA GLY A 557 20.61 -9.02 2.79
C GLY A 557 21.38 -8.57 4.04
N VAL A 558 22.36 -7.68 3.91
CA VAL A 558 23.34 -7.37 4.98
C VAL A 558 22.84 -6.35 6.01
N ARG A 559 21.79 -5.58 5.68
CA ARG A 559 21.24 -4.54 6.56
C ARG A 559 19.78 -4.84 6.91
N GLN A 560 19.52 -5.15 8.18
CA GLN A 560 18.24 -5.70 8.65
C GLN A 560 17.61 -4.92 9.82
N ASN A 561 18.29 -3.89 10.33
CA ASN A 561 17.80 -3.06 11.44
C ASN A 561 17.50 -1.62 10.96
N VAL A 562 16.28 -1.13 11.20
CA VAL A 562 15.88 0.25 10.87
C VAL A 562 16.71 1.31 11.62
N GLU A 563 17.13 1.03 12.85
CA GLU A 563 18.05 1.90 13.62
C GLU A 563 19.45 1.94 13.00
N TYR A 564 19.85 0.88 12.30
CA TYR A 564 21.12 0.84 11.59
C TYR A 564 21.07 1.60 10.27
N CYS A 565 19.95 1.52 9.53
CA CYS A 565 19.77 2.22 8.26
C CYS A 565 19.99 3.73 8.41
N VAL A 566 19.42 4.36 9.45
CA VAL A 566 19.57 5.81 9.71
C VAL A 566 21.01 6.24 10.06
N LEU A 567 21.92 5.33 10.46
CA LEU A 567 23.34 5.68 10.64
C LEU A 567 24.00 6.09 9.32
N CYS A 568 23.46 5.63 8.18
CA CYS A 568 23.94 5.93 6.83
C CYS A 568 23.00 6.87 6.06
N HIS A 569 21.69 6.65 6.18
CA HIS A 569 20.61 7.39 5.51
C HIS A 569 20.22 8.66 6.29
N ASN A 570 21.22 9.50 6.55
CA ASN A 570 21.11 10.74 7.33
C ASN A 570 20.71 11.96 6.47
N PRO A 571 20.35 13.12 7.05
CA PRO A 571 19.90 14.30 6.30
C PRO A 571 20.92 14.92 5.32
N THR A 572 22.18 14.50 5.35
CA THR A 572 23.22 14.91 4.39
C THR A 572 23.54 13.83 3.35
N ALA A 573 22.85 12.69 3.39
CA ALA A 573 23.14 11.54 2.54
C ALA A 573 22.53 11.71 1.14
N THR A 574 23.36 11.56 0.11
CA THR A 574 22.97 11.56 -1.29
C THR A 574 23.66 10.42 -2.04
N ASP A 575 23.18 10.11 -3.25
CA ASP A 575 23.85 9.15 -4.15
C ASP A 575 24.97 9.77 -5.01
N GLU A 576 25.42 10.99 -4.68
CA GLU A 576 26.44 11.75 -5.44
C GLU A 576 27.73 10.96 -5.71
N ALA A 577 28.16 10.13 -4.75
CA ALA A 577 29.40 9.35 -4.84
C ALA A 577 29.38 8.21 -5.88
N VAL A 578 28.20 7.83 -6.38
CA VAL A 578 28.00 6.71 -7.33
C VAL A 578 27.14 7.07 -8.55
N ARG A 579 26.39 8.17 -8.50
CA ARG A 579 25.60 8.69 -9.63
C ARG A 579 26.50 9.16 -10.78
N PRO A 580 26.22 8.76 -12.04
CA PRO A 580 27.03 9.19 -13.19
C PRO A 580 26.78 10.68 -13.53
N PRO A 581 27.76 11.39 -14.12
CA PRO A 581 27.69 12.86 -14.28
C PRO A 581 26.55 13.37 -15.17
N ASP A 582 26.02 12.54 -16.07
CA ASP A 582 24.89 12.83 -16.95
C ASP A 582 23.51 12.59 -16.32
N ALA A 583 23.46 11.93 -15.15
CA ALA A 583 22.25 11.75 -14.34
C ALA A 583 22.12 12.76 -13.17
N MET A 584 23.05 13.72 -13.05
CA MET A 584 23.06 14.76 -12.01
C MET A 584 21.90 15.76 -12.19
N PRO A 585 21.38 16.41 -11.12
CA PRO A 585 21.88 16.46 -9.74
C PRO A 585 21.69 15.15 -8.94
N PRO A 586 22.37 15.00 -7.78
CA PRO A 586 22.20 13.82 -6.94
C PRO A 586 20.88 13.81 -6.19
N THR A 587 20.41 12.60 -5.89
CA THR A 587 19.16 12.35 -5.16
C THR A 587 19.47 12.19 -3.68
N SER A 588 18.65 12.80 -2.82
CA SER A 588 18.73 12.57 -1.38
C SER A 588 18.33 11.13 -1.06
N VAL A 589 19.10 10.51 -0.16
CA VAL A 589 18.81 9.17 0.39
C VAL A 589 18.62 9.24 1.91
N THR A 590 18.19 10.41 2.45
CA THR A 590 17.69 10.50 3.84
C THR A 590 16.56 9.51 4.04
N PHE A 591 16.54 8.82 5.19
CA PHE A 591 15.69 7.63 5.37
C PHE A 591 14.18 7.90 5.22
N ASP A 592 13.68 9.02 5.75
CA ASP A 592 12.28 9.44 5.61
C ASP A 592 11.92 9.73 4.15
N VAL A 593 12.69 10.61 3.48
CA VAL A 593 12.49 10.99 2.08
C VAL A 593 12.57 9.77 1.16
N LEU A 594 13.53 8.88 1.40
CA LEU A 594 13.75 7.66 0.63
C LEU A 594 12.60 6.65 0.81
N ILE A 595 12.21 6.35 2.06
CA ILE A 595 11.17 5.36 2.34
C ILE A 595 9.79 5.85 1.84
N HIS A 596 9.44 7.12 2.06
CA HIS A 596 8.23 7.71 1.47
C HIS A 596 8.26 7.68 -0.07
N SER A 597 9.40 8.03 -0.66
CA SER A 597 9.59 8.05 -2.12
C SER A 597 9.50 6.68 -2.79
N ILE A 598 10.01 5.63 -2.15
CA ILE A 598 9.96 4.24 -2.65
C ILE A 598 8.53 3.71 -2.63
N HIS A 599 7.83 3.88 -1.50
CA HIS A 599 6.49 3.31 -1.34
C HIS A 599 5.42 4.08 -2.13
N LEU A 600 5.61 5.37 -2.43
CA LEU A 600 4.70 6.10 -3.32
C LEU A 600 4.82 5.67 -4.81
N GLY A 601 6.03 5.31 -5.27
CA GLY A 601 6.27 4.68 -6.57
C GLY A 601 5.47 5.25 -7.76
N ASP A 602 4.52 4.47 -8.26
CA ASP A 602 3.71 4.76 -9.45
C ASP A 602 2.77 5.99 -9.27
N ASP A 603 2.38 6.32 -8.03
CA ASP A 603 1.51 7.48 -7.73
C ASP A 603 2.28 8.82 -7.65
N ARG A 604 3.61 8.82 -7.77
CA ARG A 604 4.46 10.04 -7.78
C ARG A 604 4.14 10.97 -8.95
N THR A 605 4.13 12.28 -8.70
CA THR A 605 4.03 13.29 -9.77
C THR A 605 5.39 13.67 -10.37
N VAL A 606 6.50 13.42 -9.64
CA VAL A 606 7.88 13.56 -10.14
C VAL A 606 8.44 12.17 -10.42
N LYS A 607 8.58 11.86 -11.71
CA LYS A 607 9.12 10.60 -12.25
C LYS A 607 10.24 10.87 -13.28
N PRO A 608 11.20 9.95 -13.47
CA PRO A 608 11.40 8.71 -12.72
C PRO A 608 12.06 8.97 -11.35
N TYR A 609 11.93 8.02 -10.41
CA TYR A 609 12.65 8.01 -9.13
C TYR A 609 13.73 6.92 -9.14
N ILE A 610 14.95 7.34 -9.49
CA ILE A 610 16.13 6.47 -9.63
C ILE A 610 17.16 6.83 -8.57
N VAL A 611 17.63 5.82 -7.82
CA VAL A 611 18.72 5.92 -6.86
C VAL A 611 19.91 5.06 -7.31
N TYR A 612 21.10 5.66 -7.39
CA TYR A 612 22.32 4.94 -7.73
C TYR A 612 22.93 4.31 -6.47
N GLY A 613 23.31 3.03 -6.58
CA GLY A 613 23.79 2.22 -5.47
C GLY A 613 25.25 1.78 -5.60
N PHE A 614 25.61 0.77 -4.81
CA PHE A 614 26.94 0.16 -4.84
C PHE A 614 27.30 -0.35 -6.25
N GLU A 615 28.58 -0.25 -6.63
CA GLU A 615 29.12 -0.55 -7.96
C GLU A 615 28.42 0.17 -9.15
N GLY A 616 27.65 1.23 -8.89
CA GLY A 616 26.88 1.95 -9.90
C GLY A 616 25.58 1.26 -10.31
N SER A 617 25.08 0.34 -9.47
CA SER A 617 23.73 -0.27 -9.62
C SER A 617 22.66 0.81 -9.78
N VAL A 618 21.77 0.61 -10.76
CA VAL A 618 20.63 1.50 -11.01
C VAL A 618 19.41 0.89 -10.36
N ASN A 619 18.85 1.56 -9.35
CA ASN A 619 17.64 1.13 -8.66
C ASN A 619 16.54 2.11 -9.08
N ASP A 620 15.63 1.66 -9.95
CA ASP A 620 14.48 2.44 -10.39
C ASP A 620 13.24 1.97 -9.60
N PHE A 621 12.58 2.91 -8.92
CA PHE A 621 11.41 2.64 -8.08
C PHE A 621 10.13 3.25 -8.68
N THR A 622 10.19 3.75 -9.92
CA THR A 622 9.12 4.55 -10.57
C THR A 622 7.80 3.82 -10.75
N ASP A 623 7.83 2.50 -10.94
CA ASP A 623 6.65 1.68 -11.28
C ASP A 623 6.25 0.72 -10.15
N LEU A 624 6.82 0.89 -8.95
CA LEU A 624 6.42 0.19 -7.72
C LEU A 624 5.01 0.61 -7.28
N ARG A 625 4.28 -0.29 -6.63
CA ARG A 625 2.92 -0.03 -6.14
C ARG A 625 2.78 -0.51 -4.70
N PHE A 626 2.31 0.36 -3.81
CA PHE A 626 2.01 -0.02 -2.43
C PHE A 626 0.69 -0.82 -2.36
N PRO A 627 0.65 -1.96 -1.62
CA PRO A 627 -0.57 -2.75 -1.50
C PRO A 627 -1.62 -2.14 -0.55
N GLY A 628 -1.21 -1.34 0.44
CA GLY A 628 -2.09 -0.78 1.46
C GLY A 628 -2.52 0.67 1.20
N ASN A 629 -3.03 1.33 2.25
CA ASN A 629 -3.31 2.76 2.23
C ASN A 629 -2.07 3.55 2.68
N LEU A 630 -1.39 4.24 1.76
CA LEU A 630 -0.24 5.11 2.08
C LEU A 630 -0.58 6.27 3.04
N ALA A 631 -1.86 6.65 3.16
CA ALA A 631 -2.28 7.66 4.12
C ALA A 631 -2.36 7.13 5.56
N ASP A 632 -2.38 5.81 5.79
CA ASP A 632 -2.33 5.26 7.15
C ASP A 632 -0.88 5.21 7.67
N CYS A 633 -0.48 6.30 8.31
CA CYS A 633 0.84 6.46 8.93
C CYS A 633 1.20 5.32 9.90
N THR A 634 0.21 4.69 10.54
CA THR A 634 0.43 3.62 11.54
C THR A 634 0.97 2.33 10.92
N SER A 635 0.84 2.18 9.60
CA SER A 635 1.43 1.07 8.82
C SER A 635 2.96 1.00 8.91
N CYS A 636 3.62 2.12 9.25
CA CYS A 636 5.09 2.22 9.38
C CYS A 636 5.54 2.83 10.70
N HIS A 637 4.83 3.85 11.19
CA HIS A 637 5.22 4.61 12.37
C HIS A 637 4.90 3.89 13.68
N VAL A 638 5.70 4.17 14.70
CA VAL A 638 5.32 3.98 16.10
C VAL A 638 4.27 5.05 16.47
N ALA A 639 3.35 4.72 17.38
CA ALA A 639 2.30 5.65 17.81
C ALA A 639 2.87 7.02 18.24
N ASP A 640 2.15 8.08 17.87
CA ASP A 640 2.49 9.49 18.13
C ASP A 640 3.80 10.04 17.53
N THR A 641 4.54 9.29 16.69
CA THR A 641 5.81 9.77 16.11
C THR A 641 5.68 10.51 14.76
N TYR A 642 4.48 10.54 14.17
CA TYR A 642 4.21 11.21 12.89
C TYR A 642 3.62 12.62 13.03
N TRP A 643 3.37 13.08 14.26
CA TRP A 643 2.75 14.39 14.51
C TRP A 643 3.69 15.57 14.22
N LEU A 644 3.08 16.72 13.95
CA LEU A 644 3.76 18.03 13.98
C LEU A 644 3.51 18.74 15.33
N PRO A 645 4.48 19.49 15.85
CA PRO A 645 5.77 19.81 15.23
C PRO A 645 6.75 18.63 15.32
N LEU A 646 7.65 18.51 14.34
CA LEU A 646 8.73 17.52 14.43
C LEU A 646 9.71 17.87 15.57
N ALA A 647 10.37 16.85 16.12
CA ALA A 647 11.29 17.00 17.24
C ALA A 647 12.45 17.98 16.94
N GLU A 648 12.81 18.85 17.91
CA GLU A 648 13.76 19.96 17.71
C GLU A 648 15.17 19.51 17.24
N GLU A 649 15.54 18.24 17.45
CA GLU A 649 16.82 17.69 17.02
C GLU A 649 16.87 17.29 15.54
N VAL A 650 15.74 17.23 14.83
CA VAL A 650 15.69 16.80 13.42
C VAL A 650 16.45 17.80 12.54
N GLN A 651 17.43 17.33 11.78
CA GLN A 651 18.27 18.22 10.97
C GLN A 651 17.68 18.42 9.56
N PRO A 652 17.79 19.63 8.97
CA PRO A 652 17.37 19.89 7.59
C PRO A 652 18.06 18.96 6.58
N VAL A 653 17.34 18.56 5.54
CA VAL A 653 17.89 17.76 4.45
C VAL A 653 18.74 18.65 3.54
N VAL A 654 20.03 18.34 3.41
CA VAL A 654 21.01 19.11 2.63
C VAL A 654 21.51 18.27 1.47
N ILE A 655 21.13 18.64 0.25
CA ILE A 655 21.63 18.01 -0.98
C ILE A 655 22.92 18.73 -1.39
N THR A 656 24.03 18.00 -1.41
CA THR A 656 25.32 18.51 -1.89
C THR A 656 25.54 18.21 -3.37
N GLN A 657 26.40 19.01 -4.02
CA GLN A 657 27.11 18.64 -5.24
C GLN A 657 28.51 19.29 -5.23
N GLU A 658 29.55 18.53 -5.57
CA GLU A 658 30.97 18.88 -5.45
C GLU A 658 31.35 19.41 -4.05
N GLY A 659 30.72 18.82 -3.01
CA GLY A 659 30.90 19.24 -1.61
C GLY A 659 30.29 20.61 -1.26
N ARG A 660 29.35 21.12 -2.06
CA ARG A 660 28.61 22.37 -1.81
C ARG A 660 27.12 22.11 -1.70
N PRO A 661 26.39 22.67 -0.72
CA PRO A 661 24.94 22.64 -0.72
C PRO A 661 24.37 23.26 -2.02
N ILE A 662 23.53 22.51 -2.72
CA ILE A 662 22.72 22.98 -3.85
C ILE A 662 21.23 23.10 -3.49
N SER A 663 20.80 22.42 -2.42
CA SER A 663 19.48 22.57 -1.80
C SER A 663 19.58 22.33 -0.29
N THR A 664 18.78 23.07 0.47
CA THR A 664 18.49 22.80 1.89
C THR A 664 16.98 22.82 2.03
N ILE A 665 16.41 21.75 2.57
CA ILE A 665 14.97 21.55 2.76
C ILE A 665 14.74 21.34 4.25
N MET A 666 13.80 22.07 4.86
CA MET A 666 13.54 21.97 6.29
C MET A 666 12.79 20.66 6.63
N PRO A 667 12.86 20.14 7.87
CA PRO A 667 12.34 18.83 8.24
C PRO A 667 10.88 18.54 7.88
N GLU A 668 9.94 19.42 8.22
CA GLU A 668 8.50 19.19 7.98
C GLU A 668 8.21 19.22 6.47
N GLN A 669 8.81 20.18 5.76
CA GLN A 669 8.78 20.29 4.31
C GLN A 669 9.35 19.03 3.63
N ALA A 670 10.46 18.48 4.11
CA ALA A 670 11.12 17.31 3.52
C ALA A 670 10.26 16.04 3.67
N ALA A 671 9.76 15.77 4.88
CA ALA A 671 8.92 14.61 5.17
C ALA A 671 7.61 14.64 4.36
N CYS A 672 6.95 15.81 4.30
CA CYS A 672 5.70 15.99 3.56
C CYS A 672 5.87 15.96 2.04
N ALA A 673 6.90 16.63 1.49
CA ALA A 673 7.13 16.72 0.05
C ALA A 673 7.66 15.40 -0.57
N ALA A 674 8.12 14.45 0.25
CA ALA A 674 8.48 13.12 -0.22
C ALA A 674 7.27 12.32 -0.77
N CYS A 675 6.08 12.52 -0.18
CA CYS A 675 4.82 12.01 -0.72
C CYS A 675 4.11 13.06 -1.60
N HIS A 676 3.99 14.30 -1.12
CA HIS A 676 3.26 15.36 -1.82
C HIS A 676 4.16 16.12 -2.81
N ASP A 677 4.81 15.39 -3.74
CA ASP A 677 5.94 15.88 -4.56
C ASP A 677 5.58 16.91 -5.65
N SER A 678 4.34 17.37 -5.71
CA SER A 678 3.88 18.33 -6.72
C SER A 678 4.44 19.74 -6.52
N ARG A 679 4.68 20.45 -7.64
CA ARG A 679 5.17 21.84 -7.64
C ARG A 679 4.26 22.83 -6.86
N ALA A 680 2.97 22.55 -6.76
CA ALA A 680 2.04 23.39 -6.02
C ALA A 680 2.23 23.25 -4.50
N VAL A 681 2.53 22.03 -4.03
CA VAL A 681 2.83 21.77 -2.61
C VAL A 681 4.21 22.29 -2.24
N ALA A 682 5.22 22.10 -3.09
CA ALA A 682 6.56 22.66 -2.87
C ALA A 682 6.52 24.18 -2.62
N GLY A 683 5.78 24.93 -3.44
CA GLY A 683 5.58 26.38 -3.26
C GLY A 683 4.64 26.75 -2.10
N HIS A 684 3.76 25.87 -1.66
CA HIS A 684 2.96 26.09 -0.44
C HIS A 684 3.83 25.96 0.82
N ALA A 685 4.65 24.90 0.90
CA ALA A 685 5.58 24.69 2.00
C ALA A 685 6.66 25.78 2.06
N GLU A 686 7.21 26.20 0.92
CA GLU A 686 8.10 27.38 0.83
C GLU A 686 7.45 28.64 1.42
N LEU A 687 6.13 28.84 1.25
CA LEU A 687 5.40 29.94 1.86
C LEU A 687 5.07 29.76 3.36
N GLN A 688 5.20 28.55 3.91
CA GLN A 688 5.06 28.29 5.36
C GLN A 688 6.43 28.22 6.08
N THR A 689 7.53 28.35 5.33
CA THR A 689 8.91 28.32 5.84
C THR A 689 9.53 29.71 5.70
N THR A 690 10.04 30.27 6.79
CA THR A 690 10.68 31.60 6.76
C THR A 690 12.08 31.56 6.15
N ASP A 691 12.58 32.72 5.68
CA ASP A 691 13.99 32.93 5.29
C ASP A 691 15.01 32.47 6.37
N SER A 692 14.57 32.35 7.63
CA SER A 692 15.37 31.90 8.77
C SER A 692 15.23 30.40 9.09
N GLY A 693 14.53 29.61 8.28
CA GLY A 693 14.31 28.18 8.51
C GLY A 693 13.31 27.86 9.63
N ILE A 694 12.44 28.79 10.03
CA ILE A 694 11.32 28.50 10.92
C ILE A 694 10.16 28.01 10.05
N GLU A 695 9.75 26.76 10.22
CA GLU A 695 8.54 26.18 9.65
C GLU A 695 7.32 26.54 10.51
N THR A 696 6.13 26.57 9.91
CA THR A 696 4.87 26.92 10.59
C THR A 696 3.74 25.92 10.31
N CYS A 697 4.07 24.70 9.87
CA CYS A 697 3.11 23.72 9.40
C CYS A 697 2.18 23.24 10.53
N GLU A 698 2.69 23.12 11.76
CA GLU A 698 1.93 22.82 12.99
C GLU A 698 0.64 23.67 13.11
N VAL A 699 0.69 24.96 12.75
CA VAL A 699 -0.44 25.90 12.89
C VAL A 699 -1.69 25.44 12.13
N CYS A 700 -1.52 24.67 11.04
CA CYS A 700 -2.60 24.12 10.23
C CYS A 700 -2.72 22.58 10.36
N HIS A 701 -1.59 21.89 10.55
CA HIS A 701 -1.47 20.42 10.43
C HIS A 701 -1.07 19.70 11.73
N GLY A 702 -0.75 20.42 12.80
CA GLY A 702 -0.56 19.86 14.14
C GLY A 702 -1.86 19.28 14.71
N ALA A 703 -1.74 18.45 15.76
CA ALA A 703 -2.87 17.71 16.31
C ALA A 703 -4.02 18.62 16.78
N GLY A 704 -5.25 18.36 16.29
CA GLY A 704 -6.45 19.13 16.63
C GLY A 704 -6.65 20.43 15.83
N SER A 705 -5.75 20.78 14.91
CA SER A 705 -5.96 21.86 13.92
C SER A 705 -6.96 21.47 12.81
N GLU A 706 -7.49 22.43 12.07
CA GLU A 706 -8.52 22.21 11.02
C GLU A 706 -8.07 21.25 9.91
N PHE A 707 -6.77 21.22 9.61
CA PHE A 707 -6.14 20.34 8.61
C PHE A 707 -5.11 19.40 9.24
N SER A 708 -5.33 19.03 10.51
CA SER A 708 -4.54 18.06 11.27
C SER A 708 -4.35 16.74 10.51
N LEU A 709 -3.21 16.07 10.74
CA LEU A 709 -2.81 14.88 9.98
C LEU A 709 -3.85 13.75 10.03
N ASP A 710 -4.51 13.54 11.16
CA ASP A 710 -5.63 12.59 11.30
C ASP A 710 -6.85 13.00 10.47
N ALA A 711 -7.20 14.29 10.45
CA ALA A 711 -8.33 14.81 9.69
C ALA A 711 -8.12 14.71 8.17
N VAL A 712 -6.90 14.98 7.67
CA VAL A 712 -6.62 14.97 6.22
C VAL A 712 -6.29 13.58 5.66
N HIS A 713 -5.62 12.72 6.44
CA HIS A 713 -5.31 11.35 6.04
C HIS A 713 -6.40 10.33 6.42
N GLN A 714 -7.41 10.77 7.20
CA GLN A 714 -8.48 9.92 7.73
C GLN A 714 -7.96 8.76 8.60
N LEU A 715 -6.95 9.04 9.44
CA LEU A 715 -6.45 8.10 10.44
C LEU A 715 -7.58 7.70 11.39
N SER A 716 -7.54 6.45 11.88
CA SER A 716 -8.47 6.01 12.92
C SER A 716 -8.06 6.60 14.29
N PRO A 717 -9.00 7.16 15.07
CA PRO A 717 -8.73 7.74 16.39
C PRO A 717 -8.72 6.72 17.53
#